data_AF-A0A4R5H5G0-F1
#
_entry.id   AF-A0A4R5H5G0-F1
#
_cell.length_a   1.000
_cell.length_b   1.000
_cell.length_c   1.000
_cell.angle_alpha   90.00
_cell.angle_beta   90.00
_cell.angle_gamma   90.00
#
_symmetry.space_group_name_H-M   'P 1'
#
loop_
_entity.id
_entity.type
_entity.pdbx_description
1 polymer ?
#
loop_
_entity_poly.entity_id
_entity_poly.type
_entity_poly.pdbx_seq_one_letter_code
_entity_poly.pdbx_strand_id
1 'polypeptide(L)'
;MTLDYFKVQIIASTKFWLTSKSSLALILLNLLIALGVALLCVNFVVGESTYESWNSKKDTTYRLNWARFENTPPERANIGVTSPALQPELERIIGKNNFLYGAIQSDSPNVSLIIDNTEIKDIQPRAVSPQVPEMFDLRFIRSSGQKISEPGTVIISKSTEERFFNSRDSIGEVLSIKIGDGVSDFTIIGVFDELPNNTHLNFKILFSIENYRLAYPRVFDNLYTANLFSTYITISKGKSVEVITSELRDGFRQRNGGQGDITYELQPISDIHLNPSIVGEYKEPGSKYVNYTAMFVLALLILVTVTNHLNIYLSVLAKRRASLSVNELTGQTRSNQFLFFFYENILFFMIGGILGQSIAFLFVSSSNFIDISVVDIFSMSNVVILAAFVIVLSTISTLAFIWLTSNEMLLERITDINNNGTSLKTKISYPVLVFQVSVFVLVIALAHGAWRNIEKERSKDLGFAVGGYVTEQLNYKTINKNFERIKQSLIASSPSAAVTIAEQTLTDEFNMTGQNIRRPGIDFRLQQAPIIGSGSNIIEALGLKLLAGSDFSDSRPATLWRWTQDGATSGVIVNEGFIKSLGYKTPDTAIGQSITFMWFNSAVSATISGVVNDFEFKRGTTPSTPIMFAHGFFFQGTARIIFNDSGQRDYKDKLRNTVEDALSAAPVHVNTMKQLIDLQYDSEVRAFYFLLSLIIIISITLAISTYFILSLQVENKVKDFAIKMICGCNRRTIFANVSRQPILVFAFSLITILLFFALSKISDAAIVFEYTSFSGLLIGYIFYLIISIITIAIVSNRVNNINPISVIKYK
;
A
#
# COMPACT_ATOMS: atom_id res chain seq x y z
N MET A 1 -51.04 4.09 -28.68
CA MET A 1 -50.59 2.77 -29.20
C MET A 1 -49.23 2.35 -28.64
N THR A 2 -48.17 3.16 -28.74
CA THR A 2 -46.83 2.82 -28.22
C THR A 2 -46.76 2.66 -26.69
N LEU A 3 -47.51 3.47 -25.92
CA LEU A 3 -47.49 3.42 -24.45
C LEU A 3 -48.18 2.15 -23.87
N ASP A 4 -49.31 1.73 -24.45
CA ASP A 4 -50.01 0.51 -24.03
C ASP A 4 -49.22 -0.75 -24.39
N TYR A 5 -48.53 -0.71 -25.53
CA TYR A 5 -47.63 -1.79 -25.94
C TYR A 5 -46.46 -1.96 -24.95
N PHE A 6 -45.84 -0.85 -24.53
CA PHE A 6 -44.76 -0.87 -23.55
C PHE A 6 -45.22 -1.44 -22.19
N LYS A 7 -46.42 -1.07 -21.74
CA LYS A 7 -47.05 -1.64 -20.53
C LYS A 7 -47.24 -3.16 -20.63
N VAL A 8 -47.74 -3.66 -21.75
CA VAL A 8 -47.94 -5.10 -21.97
C VAL A 8 -46.62 -5.86 -21.93
N GLN A 9 -45.55 -5.32 -22.53
CA GLN A 9 -44.24 -5.96 -22.48
C GLN A 9 -43.63 -5.97 -21.08
N ILE A 10 -43.80 -4.90 -20.30
CA ILE A 10 -43.38 -4.86 -18.90
C ILE A 10 -44.10 -5.95 -18.09
N ILE A 11 -45.42 -6.08 -18.24
CA ILE A 11 -46.20 -7.11 -17.53
C ILE A 11 -45.74 -8.51 -17.93
N ALA A 12 -45.53 -8.75 -19.22
CA ALA A 12 -45.07 -10.04 -19.73
C ALA A 12 -43.65 -10.39 -19.22
N SER A 13 -42.71 -9.45 -19.25
CA SER A 13 -41.36 -9.64 -18.70
C SER A 13 -41.40 -9.86 -17.18
N THR A 14 -42.16 -9.05 -16.45
CA THR A 14 -42.31 -9.19 -15.00
C THR A 14 -42.84 -10.57 -14.64
N LYS A 15 -43.89 -11.03 -15.33
CA LYS A 15 -44.43 -12.39 -15.14
C LYS A 15 -43.40 -13.47 -15.47
N PHE A 16 -42.65 -13.31 -16.56
CA PHE A 16 -41.58 -14.24 -16.94
C PHE A 16 -40.52 -14.37 -15.83
N TRP A 17 -39.99 -13.26 -15.32
CA TRP A 17 -38.98 -13.28 -14.26
C TRP A 17 -39.52 -13.79 -12.93
N LEU A 18 -40.77 -13.49 -12.58
CA LEU A 18 -41.43 -14.03 -11.39
C LEU A 18 -41.69 -15.54 -11.48
N THR A 19 -41.84 -16.09 -12.69
CA THR A 19 -41.90 -17.55 -12.89
C THR A 19 -40.50 -18.21 -12.93
N SER A 20 -39.46 -17.43 -13.26
CA SER A 20 -38.06 -17.89 -13.37
C SER A 20 -37.20 -17.42 -12.19
N LYS A 21 -37.70 -17.54 -10.96
CA LYS A 21 -37.09 -16.97 -9.73
C LYS A 21 -35.62 -17.35 -9.52
N SER A 22 -35.24 -18.58 -9.86
CA SER A 22 -33.87 -19.08 -9.72
C SER A 22 -32.91 -18.43 -10.71
N SER A 23 -33.32 -18.21 -11.96
CA SER A 23 -32.53 -17.46 -12.95
C SER A 23 -32.40 -15.99 -12.56
N LEU A 24 -33.48 -15.39 -12.07
CA LEU A 24 -33.48 -14.02 -11.57
C LEU A 24 -32.51 -13.84 -10.40
N ALA A 25 -32.55 -14.73 -9.40
CA ALA A 25 -31.68 -14.68 -8.24
C ALA A 25 -30.20 -14.80 -8.61
N LEU A 26 -29.85 -15.67 -9.57
CA LEU A 26 -28.48 -15.82 -10.05
C LEU A 26 -27.97 -14.59 -10.80
N ILE A 27 -28.83 -13.95 -11.62
CA ILE A 27 -28.48 -12.68 -12.29
C ILE A 27 -28.20 -11.61 -11.26
N LEU A 28 -29.11 -11.43 -10.29
CA LEU A 28 -28.96 -10.41 -9.26
C LEU A 28 -27.76 -10.66 -8.38
N LEU A 29 -27.50 -11.92 -7.97
CA LEU A 29 -26.32 -12.27 -7.18
C LEU A 29 -25.02 -11.98 -7.94
N ASN A 30 -24.96 -12.32 -9.23
CA ASN A 30 -23.81 -12.02 -10.07
C ASN A 30 -23.57 -10.51 -10.22
N LEU A 31 -24.63 -9.75 -10.52
CA LEU A 31 -24.55 -8.29 -10.69
C LEU A 31 -24.18 -7.59 -9.38
N LEU A 32 -24.74 -8.02 -8.27
CA LEU A 32 -24.47 -7.51 -6.93
C LEU A 32 -22.99 -7.66 -6.56
N ILE A 33 -22.43 -8.86 -6.73
CA ILE A 33 -21.02 -9.11 -6.43
C ILE A 33 -20.14 -8.28 -7.36
N ALA A 34 -20.42 -8.35 -8.66
CA ALA A 34 -19.60 -7.68 -9.65
C ALA A 34 -19.58 -6.16 -9.54
N LEU A 35 -20.74 -5.52 -9.42
CA LEU A 35 -20.85 -4.06 -9.34
C LEU A 35 -20.35 -3.54 -8.00
N GLY A 36 -20.61 -4.24 -6.90
CA GLY A 36 -20.06 -3.88 -5.60
C GLY A 36 -18.53 -3.88 -5.61
N VAL A 37 -17.92 -4.93 -6.16
CA VAL A 37 -16.46 -5.05 -6.26
C VAL A 37 -15.89 -4.04 -7.25
N ALA A 38 -16.51 -3.89 -8.42
CA ALA A 38 -16.07 -2.91 -9.41
C ALA A 38 -16.06 -1.49 -8.82
N LEU A 39 -17.08 -1.14 -8.04
CA LEU A 39 -17.16 0.16 -7.37
C LEU A 39 -16.04 0.32 -6.32
N LEU A 40 -15.75 -0.70 -5.52
CA LEU A 40 -14.61 -0.65 -4.57
C LEU A 40 -13.26 -0.51 -5.29
N CYS A 41 -13.03 -1.29 -6.34
CA CYS A 41 -11.81 -1.20 -7.14
C CYS A 41 -11.66 0.16 -7.84
N VAL A 42 -12.74 0.71 -8.41
CA VAL A 42 -12.71 2.07 -8.99
C VAL A 42 -12.38 3.09 -7.92
N ASN A 43 -12.99 3.01 -6.73
CA ASN A 43 -12.68 3.92 -5.64
C ASN A 43 -11.22 3.84 -5.20
N PHE A 44 -10.65 2.64 -5.13
CA PHE A 44 -9.23 2.45 -4.87
C PHE A 44 -8.38 3.12 -5.96
N VAL A 45 -8.60 2.79 -7.24
CA VAL A 45 -7.83 3.35 -8.37
C VAL A 45 -7.98 4.88 -8.47
N VAL A 46 -9.19 5.40 -8.28
CA VAL A 46 -9.46 6.84 -8.27
C VAL A 46 -8.78 7.50 -7.07
N GLY A 47 -8.83 6.90 -5.88
CA GLY A 47 -8.11 7.39 -4.70
C GLY A 47 -6.60 7.48 -4.94
N GLU A 48 -6.01 6.43 -5.50
CA GLU A 48 -4.59 6.35 -5.84
C GLU A 48 -4.18 7.36 -6.94
N SER A 49 -5.05 7.62 -7.91
CA SER A 49 -4.76 8.53 -9.05
C SER A 49 -5.11 9.99 -8.79
N THR A 50 -5.95 10.29 -7.80
CA THR A 50 -6.37 11.66 -7.45
C THR A 50 -5.55 12.27 -6.32
N TYR A 51 -4.46 11.62 -5.90
CA TYR A 51 -3.56 12.15 -4.89
C TYR A 51 -3.11 13.58 -5.23
N GLU A 52 -3.07 14.46 -4.23
CA GLU A 52 -2.79 15.91 -4.36
C GLU A 52 -3.78 16.74 -5.18
N SER A 53 -4.88 16.16 -5.68
CA SER A 53 -5.83 16.92 -6.54
C SER A 53 -6.61 18.01 -5.81
N TRP A 54 -6.51 18.06 -4.49
CA TRP A 54 -7.08 19.12 -3.65
C TRP A 54 -6.25 20.41 -3.66
N ASN A 55 -4.95 20.35 -3.98
CA ASN A 55 -4.07 21.50 -4.06
C ASN A 55 -4.09 22.10 -5.47
N SER A 56 -4.45 23.38 -5.62
CA SER A 56 -4.53 24.05 -6.92
C SER A 56 -3.16 24.26 -7.57
N LYS A 57 -2.08 24.20 -6.78
CA LYS A 57 -0.69 24.40 -7.20
C LYS A 57 0.07 23.11 -7.45
N LYS A 58 -0.61 21.94 -7.44
CA LYS A 58 0.03 20.62 -7.53
C LYS A 58 1.00 20.45 -8.71
N ASP A 59 0.71 21.07 -9.84
CA ASP A 59 1.52 20.99 -11.06
C ASP A 59 2.73 21.95 -11.06
N THR A 60 2.80 22.84 -10.07
CA THR A 60 3.83 23.89 -9.93
C THR A 60 4.60 23.81 -8.61
N THR A 61 4.20 22.93 -7.70
CA THR A 61 4.84 22.70 -6.41
C THR A 61 5.63 21.40 -6.47
N TYR A 62 6.89 21.49 -6.07
CA TYR A 62 7.85 20.39 -6.13
C TYR A 62 8.46 20.19 -4.75
N ARG A 63 8.62 18.93 -4.34
CA ARG A 63 9.50 18.56 -3.24
C ARG A 63 10.94 18.53 -3.74
N LEU A 64 11.85 19.09 -2.96
CA LEU A 64 13.27 19.04 -3.21
C LEU A 64 13.83 17.76 -2.61
N ASN A 65 14.20 16.82 -3.45
CA ASN A 65 14.82 15.57 -3.04
C ASN A 65 16.33 15.68 -3.16
N TRP A 66 17.02 14.99 -2.25
CA TRP A 66 18.43 14.75 -2.43
C TRP A 66 18.62 13.63 -3.46
N ALA A 67 19.37 13.91 -4.52
CA ALA A 67 19.61 13.00 -5.62
C ALA A 67 21.11 12.69 -5.80
N ARG A 68 21.35 11.40 -6.08
CA ARG A 68 22.51 10.75 -6.71
C ARG A 68 23.89 11.43 -6.64
N PHE A 69 24.87 10.64 -6.20
CA PHE A 69 26.28 10.83 -6.51
C PHE A 69 26.71 9.95 -7.70
N GLU A 70 27.65 10.43 -8.53
CA GLU A 70 28.16 9.73 -9.72
C GLU A 70 28.70 8.31 -9.46
N ASN A 71 29.11 8.00 -8.21
CA ASN A 71 29.74 6.72 -7.83
C ASN A 71 28.97 5.88 -6.80
N THR A 72 27.71 6.22 -6.50
CA THR A 72 26.93 5.52 -5.47
C THR A 72 25.89 4.58 -6.11
N PRO A 73 25.75 3.32 -5.63
CA PRO A 73 24.72 2.40 -6.11
C PRO A 73 23.30 3.01 -6.07
N PRO A 74 22.40 2.66 -7.01
CA PRO A 74 21.05 3.22 -7.13
C PRO A 74 20.21 3.18 -5.85
N GLU A 75 20.47 2.19 -4.98
CA GLU A 75 19.74 1.92 -3.74
C GLU A 75 20.00 2.94 -2.62
N ARG A 76 20.98 3.85 -2.76
CA ARG A 76 21.46 4.72 -1.67
C ARG A 76 21.15 6.22 -1.84
N ALA A 77 20.27 6.59 -2.78
CA ALA A 77 20.30 7.94 -3.36
C ALA A 77 19.01 8.77 -3.29
N ASN A 78 17.98 8.36 -2.54
CA ASN A 78 16.72 9.10 -2.50
C ASN A 78 16.29 9.43 -1.06
N ILE A 79 16.50 10.68 -0.66
CA ILE A 79 16.11 11.22 0.66
C ILE A 79 15.17 12.40 0.41
N GLY A 80 13.95 12.33 0.96
CA GLY A 80 12.88 13.33 0.80
C GLY A 80 12.92 14.49 1.79
N VAL A 81 14.02 14.58 2.51
CA VAL A 81 14.28 15.57 3.54
C VAL A 81 15.60 16.27 3.26
N THR A 82 15.66 17.50 3.72
CA THR A 82 16.75 18.46 3.46
C THR A 82 17.06 19.23 4.72
N SER A 83 18.21 19.89 4.75
CA SER A 83 18.54 20.83 5.80
C SER A 83 17.71 22.12 5.65
N PRO A 84 17.16 22.68 6.73
CA PRO A 84 16.49 23.99 6.68
C PRO A 84 17.48 25.14 6.41
N ALA A 85 18.79 24.91 6.55
CA ALA A 85 19.83 25.84 6.14
C ALA A 85 19.86 26.08 4.61
N LEU A 86 19.07 25.33 3.84
CA LEU A 86 19.02 25.39 2.38
C LEU A 86 18.32 26.63 1.84
N GLN A 87 17.42 27.25 2.61
CA GLN A 87 16.64 28.40 2.14
C GLN A 87 17.50 29.54 1.57
N PRO A 88 18.50 30.08 2.29
CA PRO A 88 19.30 31.20 1.77
C PRO A 88 20.08 30.82 0.52
N GLU A 89 20.45 29.55 0.40
CA GLU A 89 21.19 29.06 -0.76
C GLU A 89 20.31 28.92 -2.00
N LEU A 90 19.07 28.44 -1.83
CA LEU A 90 18.08 28.48 -2.91
C LEU A 90 17.82 29.93 -3.35
N GLU A 91 17.64 30.85 -2.40
CA GLU A 91 17.45 32.26 -2.70
C GLU A 91 18.64 32.86 -3.48
N ARG A 92 19.87 32.42 -3.19
CA ARG A 92 21.10 32.82 -3.91
C ARG A 92 21.18 32.24 -5.32
N ILE A 93 20.83 30.96 -5.50
CA ILE A 93 21.00 30.25 -6.78
C ILE A 93 19.87 30.60 -7.76
N ILE A 94 18.61 30.45 -7.32
CA ILE A 94 17.44 30.56 -8.21
C ILE A 94 16.76 31.93 -8.10
N GLY A 95 17.09 32.74 -7.08
CA GLY A 95 16.55 34.08 -6.86
C GLY A 95 15.23 34.08 -6.06
N LYS A 96 15.18 34.86 -4.97
CA LYS A 96 14.05 34.92 -4.02
C LYS A 96 12.66 35.16 -4.65
N ASN A 97 12.57 35.89 -5.75
CA ASN A 97 11.30 36.23 -6.40
C ASN A 97 10.80 35.15 -7.38
N ASN A 98 11.59 34.10 -7.63
CA ASN A 98 11.27 33.10 -8.64
C ASN A 98 10.54 31.87 -8.05
N PHE A 99 10.44 31.77 -6.73
CA PHE A 99 9.80 30.63 -6.06
C PHE A 99 9.22 31.01 -4.69
N LEU A 100 8.24 30.23 -4.24
CA LEU A 100 7.84 30.19 -2.82
C LEU A 100 8.59 29.05 -2.13
N TYR A 101 9.18 29.34 -0.98
CA TYR A 101 9.85 28.34 -0.14
C TYR A 101 8.92 27.85 0.97
N GLY A 102 8.82 26.54 1.15
CA GLY A 102 8.09 25.95 2.26
C GLY A 102 8.86 24.79 2.86
N ALA A 103 9.23 24.87 4.14
CA ALA A 103 9.78 23.75 4.88
C ALA A 103 8.78 23.26 5.93
N ILE A 104 8.59 21.95 6.00
CA ILE A 104 7.78 21.27 6.99
C ILE A 104 8.67 20.28 7.73
N GLN A 105 8.68 20.34 9.06
CA GLN A 105 9.47 19.42 9.88
C GLN A 105 8.97 17.98 9.74
N SER A 106 9.89 17.05 9.54
CA SER A 106 9.62 15.62 9.63
C SER A 106 9.39 15.16 11.06
N ASP A 107 8.80 13.98 11.19
CA ASP A 107 8.47 13.39 12.49
C ASP A 107 9.71 13.42 13.37
N SER A 108 9.57 14.06 14.53
CA SER A 108 10.67 14.26 15.45
C SER A 108 10.20 13.89 16.84
N PRO A 109 10.82 12.90 17.49
CA PRO A 109 10.42 12.48 18.82
C PRO A 109 10.78 13.52 19.91
N ASN A 110 11.45 14.62 19.52
CA ASN A 110 11.74 15.77 20.39
C ASN A 110 10.65 16.84 20.36
N VAL A 111 9.58 16.66 19.58
CA VAL A 111 8.49 17.62 19.50
C VAL A 111 7.19 16.92 19.87
N SER A 112 6.52 17.43 20.90
CA SER A 112 5.28 16.83 21.39
C SER A 112 4.34 17.85 22.00
N LEU A 113 3.05 17.53 21.96
CA LEU A 113 2.01 18.33 22.58
C LEU A 113 1.91 17.99 24.07
N ILE A 114 1.78 19.02 24.92
CA ILE A 114 1.56 18.86 26.37
C ILE A 114 0.17 19.36 26.71
N ILE A 115 -0.65 18.50 27.33
CA ILE A 115 -1.98 18.84 27.87
C ILE A 115 -2.05 18.33 29.31
N ASP A 116 -2.44 19.18 30.26
CA ASP A 116 -2.53 18.84 31.69
C ASP A 116 -1.26 18.15 32.23
N ASN A 117 -0.08 18.68 31.89
CA ASN A 117 1.24 18.11 32.20
C ASN A 117 1.49 16.69 31.66
N THR A 118 0.68 16.22 30.73
CA THR A 118 0.80 14.91 30.08
C THR A 118 1.21 15.08 28.63
N GLU A 119 2.19 14.28 28.20
CA GLU A 119 2.68 14.26 26.82
C GLU A 119 1.74 13.45 25.93
N ILE A 120 1.17 14.11 24.92
CA ILE A 120 0.25 13.51 23.95
C ILE A 120 1.06 13.00 22.75
N LYS A 121 1.15 11.68 22.61
CA LYS A 121 2.01 11.01 21.61
C LYS A 121 1.34 10.76 20.26
N ASP A 122 0.00 10.74 20.20
CA ASP A 122 -0.77 10.39 18.99
C ASP A 122 -1.00 11.58 18.03
N ILE A 123 -0.59 12.79 18.44
CA ILE A 123 -0.60 13.99 17.61
C ILE A 123 0.76 14.67 17.73
N GLN A 124 1.52 14.70 16.63
CA GLN A 124 2.82 15.37 16.57
C GLN A 124 2.67 16.80 16.00
N PRO A 125 3.05 17.84 16.77
CA PRO A 125 3.22 19.18 16.24
C PRO A 125 4.40 19.24 15.27
N ARG A 126 4.27 20.00 14.17
CA ARG A 126 5.35 20.19 13.19
C ARG A 126 5.72 21.65 13.05
N ALA A 127 7.02 21.93 13.03
CA ALA A 127 7.54 23.25 12.72
C ALA A 127 7.35 23.56 11.22
N VAL A 128 6.90 24.77 10.89
CA VAL A 128 6.53 25.11 9.51
C VAL A 128 6.97 26.50 9.09
N SER A 129 7.38 26.62 7.82
CA SER A 129 7.65 27.92 7.20
C SER A 129 6.37 28.72 6.97
N PRO A 130 6.41 30.08 7.00
CA PRO A 130 5.23 30.93 6.89
C PRO A 130 4.38 30.74 5.63
N GLN A 131 4.99 30.28 4.53
CA GLN A 131 4.35 30.14 3.22
C GLN A 131 3.60 28.82 3.06
N VAL A 132 3.79 27.83 3.94
CA VAL A 132 3.20 26.49 3.77
C VAL A 132 1.67 26.51 3.72
N PRO A 133 0.94 27.27 4.57
CA PRO A 133 -0.51 27.34 4.46
C PRO A 133 -1.00 27.84 3.09
N GLU A 134 -0.28 28.79 2.49
CA GLU A 134 -0.59 29.30 1.15
C GLU A 134 -0.16 28.31 0.06
N MET A 135 1.00 27.66 0.21
CA MET A 135 1.56 26.70 -0.75
C MET A 135 0.68 25.46 -0.96
N PHE A 136 0.00 25.03 0.09
CA PHE A 136 -0.90 23.87 0.06
C PHE A 136 -2.38 24.24 0.15
N ASP A 137 -2.73 25.51 -0.11
CA ASP A 137 -4.13 25.98 -0.12
C ASP A 137 -4.93 25.55 1.13
N LEU A 138 -4.31 25.65 2.33
CA LEU A 138 -4.98 25.28 3.57
C LEU A 138 -6.21 26.16 3.80
N ARG A 139 -7.37 25.51 3.84
CA ARG A 139 -8.65 26.17 4.05
C ARG A 139 -8.88 26.45 5.53
N PHE A 140 -8.84 27.71 5.92
CA PHE A 140 -9.15 28.12 7.29
C PHE A 140 -10.67 28.19 7.53
N ILE A 141 -11.14 27.55 8.59
CA ILE A 141 -12.50 27.69 9.13
C ILE A 141 -12.56 29.00 9.93
N ARG A 142 -11.51 29.25 10.72
CA ARG A 142 -11.33 30.46 11.54
C ARG A 142 -9.87 30.91 11.48
N SER A 143 -9.65 32.21 11.49
CA SER A 143 -8.31 32.79 11.51
C SER A 143 -8.34 34.16 12.18
N SER A 144 -7.30 34.45 12.96
CA SER A 144 -7.01 35.79 13.48
C SER A 144 -6.49 36.76 12.42
N GLY A 145 -6.14 36.26 11.21
CA GLY A 145 -5.47 37.02 10.15
C GLY A 145 -3.96 37.16 10.32
N GLN A 146 -3.40 36.73 11.46
CA GLN A 146 -1.96 36.67 11.68
C GLN A 146 -1.32 35.56 10.84
N LYS A 147 -0.07 35.76 10.42
CA LYS A 147 0.73 34.75 9.74
C LYS A 147 1.56 33.96 10.75
N ILE A 148 1.82 32.68 10.47
CA ILE A 148 2.67 31.79 11.29
C ILE A 148 4.18 32.14 11.25
N SER A 149 4.51 33.39 10.98
CA SER A 149 5.89 33.91 10.94
C SER A 149 6.43 34.31 12.30
N GLU A 150 5.57 34.56 13.27
CA GLU A 150 6.00 35.00 14.61
C GLU A 150 6.22 33.80 15.54
N PRO A 151 7.30 33.79 16.34
CA PRO A 151 7.50 32.76 17.36
C PRO A 151 6.33 32.71 18.35
N GLY A 152 5.96 31.51 18.80
CA GLY A 152 4.87 31.31 19.75
C GLY A 152 3.49 31.32 19.09
N THR A 153 3.41 31.16 17.77
CA THR A 153 2.13 31.01 17.04
C THR A 153 1.93 29.56 16.58
N VAL A 154 0.67 29.10 16.65
CA VAL A 154 0.26 27.75 16.24
C VAL A 154 -1.05 27.77 15.46
N ILE A 155 -1.17 26.86 14.50
CA ILE A 155 -2.36 26.60 13.69
C ILE A 155 -2.76 25.14 13.90
N ILE A 156 -4.04 24.87 14.13
CA ILE A 156 -4.54 23.53 14.44
C ILE A 156 -5.64 23.08 13.49
N SER A 157 -5.80 21.76 13.33
CA SER A 157 -6.90 21.18 12.55
C SER A 157 -8.22 21.25 13.32
N LYS A 158 -9.34 21.17 12.60
CA LYS A 158 -10.68 21.10 13.17
C LYS A 158 -10.83 19.98 14.20
N SER A 159 -10.35 18.77 13.91
CA SER A 159 -10.42 17.62 14.84
C SER A 159 -9.57 17.84 16.10
N THR A 160 -8.49 18.61 16.01
CA THR A 160 -7.69 19.00 17.18
C THR A 160 -8.46 19.98 18.07
N GLU A 161 -9.14 20.96 17.48
CA GLU A 161 -10.03 21.87 18.20
C GLU A 161 -11.21 21.12 18.83
N GLU A 162 -11.85 20.21 18.10
CA GLU A 162 -12.94 19.38 18.61
C GLU A 162 -12.48 18.53 19.82
N ARG A 163 -11.29 17.92 19.72
CA ARG A 163 -10.74 17.04 20.77
C ARG A 163 -10.36 17.78 22.05
N PHE A 164 -9.67 18.91 21.94
CA PHE A 164 -9.10 19.59 23.12
C PHE A 164 -9.91 20.80 23.60
N PHE A 165 -10.73 21.39 22.75
CA PHE A 165 -11.53 22.58 23.07
C PHE A 165 -13.04 22.35 23.01
N ASN A 166 -13.50 21.11 22.76
CA ASN A 166 -14.91 20.75 22.64
C ASN A 166 -15.67 21.62 21.62
N SER A 167 -15.03 21.92 20.48
CA SER A 167 -15.56 22.81 19.42
C SER A 167 -15.81 24.27 19.83
N ARG A 168 -15.38 24.71 21.01
CA ARG A 168 -15.39 26.14 21.37
C ARG A 168 -14.39 26.90 20.52
N ASP A 169 -14.57 28.22 20.42
CA ASP A 169 -13.62 29.07 19.70
C ASP A 169 -12.25 29.03 20.40
N SER A 170 -11.28 28.42 19.71
CA SER A 170 -9.91 28.23 20.23
C SER A 170 -8.97 29.35 19.81
N ILE A 171 -9.39 30.30 18.97
CA ILE A 171 -8.53 31.42 18.55
C ILE A 171 -8.15 32.26 19.77
N GLY A 172 -6.84 32.49 19.94
CA GLY A 172 -6.28 33.22 21.07
C GLY A 172 -6.02 32.38 22.32
N GLU A 173 -6.51 31.13 22.35
CA GLU A 173 -6.17 30.18 23.41
C GLU A 173 -4.72 29.67 23.25
N VAL A 174 -4.20 29.08 24.32
CA VAL A 174 -2.80 28.63 24.41
C VAL A 174 -2.70 27.12 24.35
N LEU A 175 -1.72 26.61 23.60
CA LEU A 175 -1.27 25.23 23.61
C LEU A 175 0.20 25.15 24.00
N SER A 176 0.54 24.25 24.91
CA SER A 176 1.92 24.03 25.31
C SER A 176 2.55 22.95 24.42
N ILE A 177 3.65 23.28 23.76
CA ILE A 177 4.42 22.35 22.91
C ILE A 177 5.82 22.22 23.52
N LYS A 178 6.25 20.99 23.69
CA LYS A 178 7.62 20.64 24.08
C LYS A 178 8.49 20.57 22.83
N ILE A 179 9.64 21.25 22.86
CA ILE A 179 10.67 21.23 21.82
C ILE A 179 12.00 20.94 22.51
N GLY A 180 12.50 19.72 22.35
CA GLY A 180 13.66 19.22 23.09
C GLY A 180 13.36 19.11 24.58
N ASP A 181 14.08 19.88 25.39
CA ASP A 181 13.88 19.95 26.85
C ASP A 181 13.00 21.12 27.29
N GLY A 182 12.69 22.05 26.39
CA GLY A 182 11.89 23.23 26.69
C GLY A 182 10.42 22.97 26.42
N VAL A 183 9.55 23.44 27.32
CA VAL A 183 8.12 23.58 27.06
C VAL A 183 7.86 25.06 26.78
N SER A 184 7.16 25.35 25.70
CA SER A 184 6.80 26.71 25.31
C SER A 184 5.32 26.78 24.99
N ASP A 185 4.72 27.92 25.32
CA ASP A 185 3.32 28.20 25.08
C ASP A 185 3.15 28.85 23.71
N PHE A 186 2.13 28.39 22.98
CA PHE A 186 1.81 28.84 21.64
C PHE A 186 0.37 29.33 21.59
N THR A 187 0.15 30.52 21.04
CA THR A 187 -1.17 31.09 20.82
C THR A 187 -1.75 30.57 19.52
N ILE A 188 -2.99 30.07 19.58
CA ILE A 188 -3.71 29.57 18.40
C ILE A 188 -4.16 30.76 17.55
N ILE A 189 -3.61 30.84 16.33
CA ILE A 189 -3.89 31.94 15.39
C ILE A 189 -4.84 31.53 14.25
N GLY A 190 -5.11 30.24 14.10
CA GLY A 190 -5.99 29.73 13.04
C GLY A 190 -6.40 28.28 13.23
N VAL A 191 -7.58 27.96 12.72
CA VAL A 191 -8.13 26.60 12.66
C VAL A 191 -8.42 26.26 11.20
N PHE A 192 -7.76 25.23 10.67
CA PHE A 192 -7.94 24.76 9.29
C PHE A 192 -8.84 23.51 9.21
N ASP A 193 -9.47 23.34 8.06
CA ASP A 193 -10.28 22.16 7.74
C ASP A 193 -9.42 20.89 7.69
N GLU A 194 -10.00 19.71 7.80
CA GLU A 194 -9.20 18.47 7.76
C GLU A 194 -8.48 18.28 6.42
N LEU A 195 -7.25 17.77 6.47
CA LEU A 195 -6.54 17.38 5.25
C LEU A 195 -7.28 16.21 4.58
N PRO A 196 -7.42 16.20 3.25
CA PRO A 196 -7.96 15.04 2.54
C PRO A 196 -7.11 13.79 2.78
N ASN A 197 -7.71 12.60 2.74
CA ASN A 197 -6.95 11.36 2.93
C ASN A 197 -5.93 11.11 1.79
N ASN A 198 -6.27 11.51 0.56
CA ASN A 198 -5.46 11.39 -0.65
C ASN A 198 -4.45 12.54 -0.79
N THR A 199 -3.66 12.75 0.26
CA THR A 199 -2.54 13.69 0.30
C THR A 199 -1.36 13.05 0.99
N HIS A 200 -0.14 13.34 0.54
CA HIS A 200 1.08 12.82 1.16
C HIS A 200 1.31 13.46 2.53
N LEU A 201 0.68 14.60 2.81
CA LEU A 201 0.81 15.31 4.08
C LEU A 201 0.06 14.60 5.23
N ASN A 202 0.62 14.67 6.43
CA ASN A 202 -0.01 14.13 7.64
C ASN A 202 0.30 15.02 8.86
N PHE A 203 -0.40 16.14 8.98
CA PHE A 203 -0.26 17.03 10.13
C PHE A 203 -1.61 17.51 10.65
N LYS A 204 -1.65 17.75 11.96
CA LYS A 204 -2.82 18.30 12.66
C LYS A 204 -2.51 19.58 13.43
N ILE A 205 -1.23 19.80 13.77
CA ILE A 205 -0.75 20.97 14.50
C ILE A 205 0.51 21.49 13.80
N LEU A 206 0.49 22.77 13.40
CA LEU A 206 1.61 23.45 12.77
C LEU A 206 2.02 24.64 13.65
N PHE A 207 3.29 24.75 14.02
CA PHE A 207 3.82 25.89 14.77
C PHE A 207 4.96 26.58 14.01
N SER A 208 5.26 27.82 14.36
CA SER A 208 6.29 28.60 13.65
C SER A 208 7.66 27.94 13.68
N ILE A 209 8.30 27.85 12.51
CA ILE A 209 9.68 27.33 12.36
C ILE A 209 10.70 28.11 13.20
N GLU A 210 10.43 29.37 13.52
CA GLU A 210 11.33 30.20 14.32
C GLU A 210 11.48 29.68 15.76
N ASN A 211 10.44 29.06 16.35
CA ASN A 211 10.58 28.38 17.65
C ASN A 211 11.57 27.22 17.57
N TYR A 212 11.55 26.46 16.46
CA TYR A 212 12.49 25.37 16.25
C TYR A 212 13.91 25.90 16.02
N ARG A 213 14.06 27.03 15.32
CA ARG A 213 15.34 27.74 15.14
C ARG A 213 15.93 28.19 16.47
N LEU A 214 15.12 28.73 17.37
CA LEU A 214 15.55 29.15 18.70
C LEU A 214 16.01 27.96 19.56
N ALA A 215 15.31 26.83 19.48
CA ALA A 215 15.67 25.62 20.22
C ALA A 215 16.92 24.92 19.65
N TYR A 216 17.10 24.93 18.33
CA TYR A 216 18.16 24.20 17.63
C TYR A 216 18.89 25.06 16.57
N PRO A 217 19.58 26.15 16.97
CA PRO A 217 20.18 27.09 16.00
C PRO A 217 21.16 26.41 15.03
N ARG A 218 21.95 25.45 15.53
CA ARG A 218 22.96 24.73 14.72
C ARG A 218 22.36 23.96 13.52
N VAL A 219 21.09 23.57 13.58
CA VAL A 219 20.40 22.88 12.48
C VAL A 219 20.19 23.81 11.28
N PHE A 220 20.09 25.13 11.52
CA PHE A 220 19.88 26.14 10.49
C PHE A 220 21.18 26.71 9.91
N ASP A 221 22.33 26.36 10.49
CA ASP A 221 23.64 26.90 10.09
C ASP A 221 24.44 25.96 9.18
N ASN A 222 23.96 24.73 8.94
CA ASN A 222 24.72 23.70 8.23
C ASN A 222 23.85 22.91 7.21
N LEU A 223 24.24 22.99 5.94
CA LEU A 223 23.57 22.36 4.80
C LEU A 223 23.70 20.83 4.73
N TYR A 224 24.71 20.26 5.38
CA TYR A 224 25.11 18.85 5.23
C TYR A 224 24.80 18.01 6.48
N THR A 225 24.16 18.60 7.49
CA THR A 225 23.81 17.92 8.74
C THR A 225 22.34 18.12 9.07
N ALA A 226 21.72 17.12 9.69
CA ALA A 226 20.35 17.18 10.20
C ALA A 226 19.31 17.52 9.12
N ASN A 227 19.15 16.63 8.13
CA ASN A 227 18.10 16.73 7.12
C ASN A 227 16.72 16.44 7.74
N LEU A 228 16.16 17.39 8.48
CA LEU A 228 14.97 17.19 9.32
C LEU A 228 13.69 17.78 8.70
N PHE A 229 13.77 18.37 7.51
CA PHE A 229 12.65 19.09 6.89
C PHE A 229 12.40 18.63 5.46
N SER A 230 11.15 18.34 5.12
CA SER A 230 10.73 18.27 3.73
C SER A 230 10.61 19.69 3.19
N THR A 231 11.47 20.02 2.22
CA THR A 231 11.49 21.32 1.56
C THR A 231 10.70 21.23 0.26
N TYR A 232 9.83 22.20 0.07
CA TYR A 232 9.00 22.38 -1.10
C TYR A 232 9.29 23.73 -1.74
N ILE A 233 9.25 23.74 -3.06
CA ILE A 233 9.31 24.97 -3.85
C ILE A 233 8.10 25.05 -4.78
N THR A 234 7.40 26.18 -4.76
CA THR A 234 6.41 26.50 -5.82
C THR A 234 7.05 27.43 -6.81
N ILE A 235 7.18 27.00 -8.06
CA ILE A 235 7.83 27.77 -9.12
C ILE A 235 6.88 28.88 -9.60
N SER A 236 7.38 30.11 -9.68
CA SER A 236 6.61 31.25 -10.17
C SER A 236 6.42 31.19 -11.70
N LYS A 237 5.29 31.71 -12.20
CA LYS A 237 5.00 31.76 -13.65
C LYS A 237 6.11 32.51 -14.39
N GLY A 238 6.86 31.82 -15.26
CA GLY A 238 7.83 32.44 -16.18
C GLY A 238 9.20 31.77 -16.28
N LYS A 239 9.59 30.90 -15.32
CA LYS A 239 10.78 30.03 -15.43
C LYS A 239 10.37 28.58 -15.65
N SER A 240 11.08 27.86 -16.52
CA SER A 240 10.84 26.42 -16.72
C SER A 240 11.52 25.61 -15.61
N VAL A 241 10.98 24.43 -15.31
CA VAL A 241 11.50 23.51 -14.30
C VAL A 241 12.92 23.07 -14.65
N GLU A 242 13.20 22.88 -15.93
CA GLU A 242 14.50 22.46 -16.46
C GLU A 242 15.56 23.52 -16.17
N VAL A 243 15.22 24.81 -16.33
CA VAL A 243 16.14 25.92 -16.03
C VAL A 243 16.47 25.92 -14.54
N ILE A 244 15.46 25.87 -13.67
CA ILE A 244 15.66 25.86 -12.21
C ILE A 244 16.47 24.63 -11.78
N THR A 245 16.18 23.45 -12.34
CA THR A 245 16.94 22.22 -12.05
C THR A 245 18.40 22.35 -12.48
N SER A 246 18.67 22.97 -13.63
CA SER A 246 20.04 23.23 -14.09
C SER A 246 20.77 24.25 -13.22
N GLU A 247 20.10 25.33 -12.81
CA GLU A 247 20.64 26.35 -11.90
C GLU A 247 20.99 25.73 -10.54
N LEU A 248 20.12 24.88 -9.99
CA LEU A 248 20.36 24.14 -8.75
C LEU A 248 21.60 23.26 -8.89
N ARG A 249 21.65 22.41 -9.91
CA ARG A 249 22.79 21.51 -10.15
C ARG A 249 24.11 22.29 -10.26
N ASP A 250 24.14 23.33 -11.08
CA ASP A 250 25.37 24.08 -11.36
C ASP A 250 25.79 24.93 -10.14
N GLY A 251 24.81 25.51 -9.43
CA GLY A 251 25.02 26.31 -8.22
C GLY A 251 25.60 25.51 -7.06
N PHE A 252 25.09 24.29 -6.80
CA PHE A 252 25.63 23.41 -5.77
C PHE A 252 26.98 22.82 -6.16
N ARG A 253 27.21 22.50 -7.44
CA ARG A 253 28.51 22.05 -7.94
C ARG A 253 29.60 23.11 -7.73
N GLN A 254 29.29 24.37 -8.02
CA GLN A 254 30.21 25.48 -7.79
C GLN A 254 30.54 25.66 -6.31
N ARG A 255 29.52 25.56 -5.43
CA ARG A 255 29.70 25.67 -3.97
C ARG A 255 30.59 24.57 -3.41
N ASN A 256 30.47 23.34 -3.89
CA ASN A 256 31.26 22.20 -3.42
C ASN A 256 32.70 22.18 -3.99
N GLY A 257 33.15 23.25 -4.66
CA GLY A 257 34.49 23.32 -5.25
C GLY A 257 34.70 22.34 -6.41
N GLY A 258 33.62 21.93 -7.09
CA GLY A 258 33.66 20.95 -8.17
C GLY A 258 33.91 19.50 -7.74
N GLN A 259 33.98 19.21 -6.44
CA GLN A 259 34.11 17.86 -5.90
C GLN A 259 32.82 17.42 -5.20
N GLY A 260 32.30 16.24 -5.58
CA GLY A 260 31.12 15.65 -4.95
C GLY A 260 29.82 16.30 -5.41
N ASP A 261 29.23 15.72 -6.44
CA ASP A 261 27.95 16.16 -7.00
C ASP A 261 26.82 15.80 -6.03
N ILE A 262 26.57 16.68 -5.06
CA ILE A 262 25.27 16.74 -4.42
C ILE A 262 24.33 17.35 -5.44
N THR A 263 23.49 16.51 -6.03
CA THR A 263 22.41 16.99 -6.89
C THR A 263 21.12 17.04 -6.09
N TYR A 264 20.32 18.07 -6.31
CA TYR A 264 18.96 18.10 -5.83
C TYR A 264 18.04 17.91 -7.02
N GLU A 265 17.06 17.04 -6.87
CA GLU A 265 16.03 16.80 -7.88
C GLU A 265 14.71 17.39 -7.42
N LEU A 266 13.96 17.92 -8.37
CA LEU A 266 12.61 18.41 -8.15
C LEU A 266 11.62 17.29 -8.46
N GLN A 267 10.92 16.81 -7.44
CA GLN A 267 9.84 15.85 -7.58
C GLN A 267 8.51 16.59 -7.49
N PRO A 268 7.65 16.56 -8.52
CA PRO A 268 6.29 17.10 -8.42
C PRO A 268 5.53 16.49 -7.24
N ILE A 269 4.72 17.25 -6.53
CA ILE A 269 3.98 16.68 -5.37
C ILE A 269 2.99 15.58 -5.80
N SER A 270 2.43 15.66 -7.01
CA SER A 270 1.57 14.61 -7.60
C SER A 270 2.27 13.27 -7.75
N ASP A 271 3.60 13.29 -7.82
CA ASP A 271 4.44 12.14 -8.10
C ASP A 271 5.00 11.51 -6.82
N ILE A 272 4.73 12.09 -5.64
CA ILE A 272 5.23 11.57 -4.35
C ILE A 272 4.59 10.21 -4.04
N HIS A 273 3.26 10.12 -4.12
CA HIS A 273 2.51 8.93 -3.68
C HIS A 273 2.78 7.68 -4.51
N LEU A 274 2.91 7.80 -5.83
CA LEU A 274 2.97 6.64 -6.71
C LEU A 274 4.42 6.19 -7.04
N ASN A 275 5.43 6.97 -6.67
CA ASN A 275 6.83 6.60 -6.86
C ASN A 275 7.38 5.83 -5.64
N PRO A 276 8.52 5.10 -5.80
CA PRO A 276 9.11 4.36 -4.70
C PRO A 276 9.35 5.24 -3.47
N SER A 277 9.09 4.67 -2.29
CA SER A 277 9.32 5.36 -1.02
C SER A 277 10.75 5.84 -0.89
N ILE A 278 10.90 7.07 -0.41
CA ILE A 278 12.18 7.70 -0.10
C ILE A 278 12.22 8.00 1.39
N VAL A 279 13.40 8.18 1.97
CA VAL A 279 13.50 8.40 3.42
C VAL A 279 12.81 9.73 3.81
N GLY A 280 11.99 9.70 4.85
CA GLY A 280 11.35 10.89 5.42
C GLY A 280 9.99 11.25 4.82
N GLU A 281 9.26 10.27 4.27
CA GLU A 281 7.85 10.42 3.88
C GLU A 281 6.92 10.56 5.10
N TYR A 282 5.85 11.36 4.98
CA TYR A 282 4.85 11.51 6.05
C TYR A 282 3.78 10.41 6.06
N LYS A 283 3.58 9.76 4.90
CA LYS A 283 2.70 8.60 4.72
C LYS A 283 3.41 7.59 3.84
N GLU A 284 3.14 6.31 4.04
CA GLU A 284 3.62 5.27 3.12
C GLU A 284 3.10 5.57 1.71
N PRO A 285 3.99 5.72 0.71
CA PRO A 285 3.55 5.91 -0.66
C PRO A 285 2.94 4.63 -1.21
N GLY A 286 1.98 4.80 -2.11
CA GLY A 286 1.45 3.74 -2.95
C GLY A 286 2.49 3.23 -3.97
N SER A 287 2.03 2.35 -4.85
CA SER A 287 2.88 1.76 -5.88
C SER A 287 2.18 1.83 -7.24
N LYS A 288 2.85 2.44 -8.23
CA LYS A 288 2.40 2.42 -9.65
C LYS A 288 2.05 1.00 -10.10
N TYR A 289 2.84 0.02 -9.72
CA TYR A 289 2.62 -1.38 -10.08
C TYR A 289 1.35 -1.94 -9.44
N VAL A 290 1.12 -1.64 -8.16
CA VAL A 290 -0.11 -2.03 -7.46
C VAL A 290 -1.32 -1.37 -8.11
N ASN A 291 -1.25 -0.07 -8.42
CA ASN A 291 -2.34 0.64 -9.07
C ASN A 291 -2.63 0.10 -10.48
N TYR A 292 -1.61 -0.11 -11.32
CA TYR A 292 -1.78 -0.71 -12.65
C TYR A 292 -2.32 -2.15 -12.59
N THR A 293 -1.86 -2.94 -11.60
CA THR A 293 -2.39 -4.29 -11.39
C THR A 293 -3.84 -4.23 -10.92
N ALA A 294 -4.21 -3.30 -10.03
CA ALA A 294 -5.59 -3.10 -9.62
C ALA A 294 -6.48 -2.69 -10.81
N MET A 295 -6.02 -1.80 -11.69
CA MET A 295 -6.72 -1.43 -12.93
C MET A 295 -6.89 -2.64 -13.88
N PHE A 296 -5.83 -3.43 -14.06
CA PHE A 296 -5.86 -4.62 -14.90
C PHE A 296 -6.83 -5.68 -14.36
N VAL A 297 -6.78 -5.94 -13.05
CA VAL A 297 -7.71 -6.82 -12.35
C VAL A 297 -9.14 -6.31 -12.46
N LEU A 298 -9.38 -5.02 -12.26
CA LEU A 298 -10.70 -4.40 -12.41
C LEU A 298 -11.25 -4.62 -13.82
N ALA A 299 -10.43 -4.43 -14.86
CA ALA A 299 -10.81 -4.72 -16.24
C ALA A 299 -11.17 -6.21 -16.43
N LEU A 300 -10.39 -7.14 -15.86
CA LEU A 300 -10.69 -8.57 -15.89
C LEU A 300 -12.00 -8.90 -15.17
N LEU A 301 -12.25 -8.32 -14.00
CA LEU A 301 -13.49 -8.53 -13.24
C LEU A 301 -14.72 -8.02 -13.99
N ILE A 302 -14.63 -6.83 -14.59
CA ILE A 302 -15.69 -6.29 -15.44
C ILE A 302 -15.93 -7.23 -16.63
N LEU A 303 -14.87 -7.73 -17.27
CA LEU A 303 -15.00 -8.65 -18.39
C LEU A 303 -15.64 -9.98 -17.96
N VAL A 304 -15.22 -10.57 -16.85
CA VAL A 304 -15.81 -11.79 -16.26
C VAL A 304 -17.29 -11.57 -15.94
N THR A 305 -17.63 -10.40 -15.39
CA THR A 305 -19.01 -10.02 -15.07
C THR A 305 -19.88 -9.90 -16.30
N VAL A 306 -19.43 -9.13 -17.29
CA VAL A 306 -20.17 -8.88 -18.53
C VAL A 306 -20.37 -10.18 -19.28
N THR A 307 -19.33 -10.98 -19.40
CA THR A 307 -19.42 -12.28 -20.07
C THR A 307 -20.33 -13.26 -19.32
N ASN A 308 -20.33 -13.26 -17.97
CA ASN A 308 -21.26 -14.05 -17.19
C ASN A 308 -22.71 -13.57 -17.36
N HIS A 309 -22.94 -12.26 -17.31
CA HIS A 309 -24.26 -11.67 -17.56
C HIS A 309 -24.76 -12.04 -18.97
N LEU A 310 -23.94 -11.86 -20.00
CA LEU A 310 -24.27 -12.25 -21.38
C LEU A 310 -24.58 -13.75 -21.48
N ASN A 311 -23.79 -14.61 -20.83
CA ASN A 311 -24.07 -16.04 -20.79
C ASN A 311 -25.45 -16.32 -20.17
N ILE A 312 -25.75 -15.73 -19.02
CA ILE A 312 -27.05 -15.91 -18.36
C ILE A 312 -28.19 -15.42 -19.26
N TYR A 313 -28.04 -14.25 -19.88
CA TYR A 313 -29.03 -13.67 -20.79
C TYR A 313 -29.25 -14.47 -22.06
N LEU A 314 -28.20 -15.09 -22.62
CA LEU A 314 -28.30 -16.01 -23.76
C LEU A 314 -29.22 -17.21 -23.46
N SER A 315 -29.30 -17.71 -22.22
CA SER A 315 -30.30 -18.76 -21.90
C SER A 315 -31.73 -18.25 -22.00
N VAL A 316 -31.98 -17.07 -21.44
CA VAL A 316 -33.31 -16.47 -21.34
C VAL A 316 -33.87 -16.16 -22.72
N LEU A 317 -33.00 -15.79 -23.66
CA LEU A 317 -33.31 -15.62 -25.07
C LEU A 317 -34.00 -16.83 -25.71
N ALA A 318 -33.62 -18.08 -25.37
CA ALA A 318 -34.34 -19.26 -25.89
C ALA A 318 -35.76 -19.34 -25.33
N LYS A 319 -35.92 -19.10 -24.03
CA LYS A 319 -37.22 -19.17 -23.36
C LYS A 319 -38.17 -18.06 -23.85
N ARG A 320 -37.62 -16.94 -24.31
CA ARG A 320 -38.38 -15.78 -24.81
C ARG A 320 -38.53 -15.72 -26.34
N ARG A 321 -37.96 -16.67 -27.11
CA ARG A 321 -38.02 -16.65 -28.59
C ARG A 321 -39.46 -16.55 -29.11
N ALA A 322 -40.36 -17.40 -28.60
CA ALA A 322 -41.76 -17.40 -29.04
C ALA A 322 -42.45 -16.05 -28.82
N SER A 323 -42.22 -15.42 -27.65
CA SER A 323 -42.76 -14.09 -27.38
C SER A 323 -42.15 -13.00 -28.28
N LEU A 324 -40.88 -13.13 -28.65
CA LEU A 324 -40.20 -12.15 -29.50
C LEU A 324 -40.65 -12.25 -30.95
N SER A 325 -40.80 -13.46 -31.48
CA SER A 325 -41.33 -13.68 -32.84
C SER A 325 -42.76 -13.17 -32.99
N VAL A 326 -43.61 -13.35 -31.97
CA VAL A 326 -44.97 -12.76 -31.96
C VAL A 326 -44.91 -11.23 -31.98
N ASN A 327 -43.96 -10.63 -31.28
CA ASN A 327 -43.79 -9.17 -31.26
C ASN A 327 -43.30 -8.61 -32.60
N GLU A 328 -42.42 -9.33 -33.30
CA GLU A 328 -41.99 -8.97 -34.66
C GLU A 328 -43.16 -9.05 -35.65
N LEU A 329 -43.96 -10.13 -35.59
CA LEU A 329 -45.15 -10.30 -36.44
C LEU A 329 -46.26 -9.26 -36.17
N THR A 330 -46.32 -8.72 -34.95
CA THR A 330 -47.26 -7.65 -34.57
C THR A 330 -46.73 -6.24 -34.88
N GLY A 331 -45.61 -6.12 -35.58
CA GLY A 331 -45.09 -4.85 -36.11
C GLY A 331 -44.16 -4.09 -35.14
N GLN A 332 -43.53 -4.77 -34.17
CA GLN A 332 -42.59 -4.09 -33.28
C GLN A 332 -41.36 -3.57 -34.05
N THR A 333 -41.15 -2.25 -34.01
CA THR A 333 -39.95 -1.64 -34.59
C THR A 333 -38.71 -2.00 -33.78
N ARG A 334 -37.54 -2.06 -34.44
CA ARG A 334 -36.24 -2.32 -33.78
C ARG A 334 -35.91 -1.29 -32.71
N SER A 335 -36.32 -0.04 -32.89
CA SER A 335 -36.17 1.02 -31.87
C SER A 335 -36.98 0.71 -30.61
N ASN A 336 -38.19 0.18 -30.75
CA ASN A 336 -39.02 -0.19 -29.60
C ASN A 336 -38.47 -1.43 -28.88
N GLN A 337 -37.84 -2.36 -29.62
CA GLN A 337 -37.10 -3.49 -29.01
C GLN A 337 -35.89 -2.99 -28.23
N PHE A 338 -35.06 -2.11 -28.83
CA PHE A 338 -33.92 -1.50 -28.15
C PHE A 338 -34.34 -0.85 -26.84
N LEU A 339 -35.29 0.08 -26.89
CA LEU A 339 -35.75 0.81 -25.72
C LEU A 339 -36.23 -0.15 -24.64
N PHE A 340 -37.07 -1.13 -24.99
CA PHE A 340 -37.58 -2.10 -24.01
C PHE A 340 -36.48 -2.89 -23.31
N PHE A 341 -35.55 -3.48 -24.07
CA PHE A 341 -34.45 -4.25 -23.49
C PHE A 341 -33.47 -3.36 -22.71
N PHE A 342 -33.27 -2.13 -23.17
CA PHE A 342 -32.48 -1.15 -22.46
C PHE A 342 -33.08 -0.82 -21.08
N TYR A 343 -34.40 -0.59 -21.02
CA TYR A 343 -35.12 -0.37 -19.76
C TYR A 343 -35.06 -1.61 -18.84
N GLU A 344 -35.25 -2.81 -19.39
CA GLU A 344 -35.15 -4.07 -18.63
C GLU A 344 -33.76 -4.26 -18.04
N ASN A 345 -32.71 -4.05 -18.84
CA ASN A 345 -31.31 -4.14 -18.38
C ASN A 345 -31.00 -3.06 -17.33
N ILE A 346 -31.42 -1.82 -17.53
CA ILE A 346 -31.24 -0.73 -16.55
C ILE A 346 -31.79 -1.14 -15.19
N LEU A 347 -32.98 -1.73 -15.13
CA LEU A 347 -33.57 -2.17 -13.86
C LEU A 347 -32.70 -3.24 -13.18
N PHE A 348 -32.20 -4.23 -13.92
CA PHE A 348 -31.34 -5.26 -13.36
C PHE A 348 -29.99 -4.73 -12.89
N PHE A 349 -29.32 -3.90 -13.68
CA PHE A 349 -28.05 -3.30 -13.31
C PHE A 349 -28.22 -2.28 -12.16
N MET A 350 -29.32 -1.54 -12.11
CA MET A 350 -29.63 -0.61 -11.02
C MET A 350 -29.90 -1.36 -9.71
N ILE A 351 -30.76 -2.39 -9.72
CA ILE A 351 -31.03 -3.20 -8.51
C ILE A 351 -29.76 -3.91 -8.06
N GLY A 352 -29.05 -4.57 -8.98
CA GLY A 352 -27.77 -5.22 -8.68
C GLY A 352 -26.73 -4.23 -8.17
N GLY A 353 -26.68 -3.02 -8.74
CA GLY A 353 -25.80 -1.94 -8.35
C GLY A 353 -26.06 -1.41 -6.95
N ILE A 354 -27.32 -1.13 -6.62
CA ILE A 354 -27.73 -0.67 -5.27
C ILE A 354 -27.42 -1.74 -4.22
N LEU A 355 -27.71 -3.01 -4.52
CA LEU A 355 -27.39 -4.12 -3.62
C LEU A 355 -25.87 -4.32 -3.49
N GLY A 356 -25.13 -4.19 -4.59
CA GLY A 356 -23.68 -4.26 -4.60
C GLY A 356 -23.04 -3.13 -3.79
N GLN A 357 -23.54 -1.91 -3.94
CA GLN A 357 -23.11 -0.74 -3.17
C GLN A 357 -23.41 -0.91 -1.67
N SER A 358 -24.59 -1.44 -1.33
CA SER A 358 -24.96 -1.76 0.07
C SER A 358 -24.00 -2.79 0.69
N ILE A 359 -23.64 -3.84 -0.06
CA ILE A 359 -22.71 -4.86 0.44
C ILE A 359 -21.28 -4.32 0.52
N ALA A 360 -20.86 -3.51 -0.44
CA ALA A 360 -19.58 -2.80 -0.37
C ALA A 360 -19.50 -1.92 0.89
N PHE A 361 -20.59 -1.22 1.22
CA PHE A 361 -20.69 -0.43 2.45
C PHE A 361 -20.59 -1.28 3.72
N LEU A 362 -21.33 -2.38 3.81
CA LEU A 362 -21.24 -3.30 4.95
C LEU A 362 -19.84 -3.90 5.07
N PHE A 363 -19.20 -4.24 3.96
CA PHE A 363 -17.83 -4.76 3.94
C PHE A 363 -16.84 -3.71 4.46
N VAL A 364 -16.83 -2.50 3.90
CA VAL A 364 -15.92 -1.43 4.32
C VAL A 364 -16.17 -1.04 5.79
N SER A 365 -17.42 -0.90 6.21
CA SER A 365 -17.76 -0.53 7.59
C SER A 365 -17.41 -1.61 8.63
N SER A 366 -17.33 -2.88 8.24
CA SER A 366 -16.97 -3.99 9.14
C SER A 366 -15.49 -4.37 9.08
N SER A 367 -14.78 -3.92 8.04
CA SER A 367 -13.37 -4.25 7.83
C SER A 367 -12.46 -3.13 8.31
N ASN A 368 -11.51 -3.45 9.21
CA ASN A 368 -10.33 -2.61 9.45
C ASN A 368 -9.23 -2.85 8.39
N PHE A 369 -9.51 -3.66 7.36
CA PHE A 369 -8.52 -4.19 6.42
C PHE A 369 -8.12 -3.23 5.30
N ILE A 370 -8.98 -2.29 4.96
CA ILE A 370 -8.68 -1.27 3.97
C ILE A 370 -8.89 0.06 4.66
N ASP A 371 -7.83 0.87 4.71
CA ASP A 371 -7.88 2.24 5.23
C ASP A 371 -8.62 3.17 4.22
N ILE A 372 -9.71 2.66 3.63
CA ILE A 372 -10.74 3.41 2.89
C ILE A 372 -11.67 4.04 3.93
N SER A 373 -11.11 4.59 5.00
CA SER A 373 -11.84 5.16 6.12
C SER A 373 -12.72 6.36 5.72
N VAL A 374 -12.64 6.86 4.47
CA VAL A 374 -13.39 8.05 4.03
C VAL A 374 -13.82 8.02 2.55
N VAL A 375 -14.01 6.86 1.93
CA VAL A 375 -14.86 6.87 0.72
C VAL A 375 -16.28 6.80 1.22
N ASP A 376 -16.96 7.94 1.22
CA ASP A 376 -18.42 7.97 1.27
C ASP A 376 -18.91 7.19 0.04
N ILE A 377 -19.21 5.91 0.24
CA ILE A 377 -19.68 4.99 -0.79
C ILE A 377 -20.96 5.54 -1.42
N PHE A 378 -21.72 6.36 -0.69
CA PHE A 378 -22.94 7.02 -1.14
C PHE A 378 -22.71 8.46 -1.61
N SER A 379 -21.46 8.91 -1.74
CA SER A 379 -21.13 10.21 -2.30
C SER A 379 -21.69 10.39 -3.71
N MET A 380 -21.96 11.65 -4.07
CA MET A 380 -22.49 11.99 -5.39
C MET A 380 -21.59 11.48 -6.53
N SER A 381 -20.26 11.50 -6.35
CA SER A 381 -19.32 10.93 -7.34
C SER A 381 -19.54 9.44 -7.54
N ASN A 382 -19.71 8.67 -6.46
CA ASN A 382 -20.00 7.24 -6.54
C ASN A 382 -21.36 6.93 -7.15
N VAL A 383 -22.37 7.75 -6.87
CA VAL A 383 -23.69 7.65 -7.54
C VAL A 383 -23.55 7.89 -9.05
N VAL A 384 -22.77 8.88 -9.47
CA VAL A 384 -22.49 9.16 -10.89
C VAL A 384 -21.71 8.02 -11.54
N ILE A 385 -20.68 7.48 -10.88
CA ILE A 385 -19.91 6.31 -11.36
C ILE A 385 -20.82 5.09 -11.52
N LEU A 386 -21.66 4.80 -10.53
CA LEU A 386 -22.61 3.70 -10.61
C LEU A 386 -23.62 3.90 -11.73
N ALA A 387 -24.17 5.11 -11.88
CA ALA A 387 -25.08 5.45 -12.97
C ALA A 387 -24.40 5.27 -14.34
N ALA A 388 -23.14 5.69 -14.48
CA ALA A 388 -22.35 5.48 -15.68
C ALA A 388 -22.16 3.97 -15.97
N PHE A 389 -21.82 3.15 -14.97
CA PHE A 389 -21.76 1.70 -15.14
C PHE A 389 -23.09 1.11 -15.57
N VAL A 390 -24.20 1.48 -14.93
CA VAL A 390 -25.55 1.01 -15.28
C VAL A 390 -25.86 1.35 -16.74
N ILE A 391 -25.59 2.57 -17.18
CA ILE A 391 -25.85 3.02 -18.56
C ILE A 391 -24.97 2.25 -19.56
N VAL A 392 -23.66 2.19 -19.32
CA VAL A 392 -22.70 1.53 -20.23
C VAL A 392 -23.01 0.04 -20.36
N LEU A 393 -23.19 -0.66 -19.24
CA LEU A 393 -23.47 -2.10 -19.23
C LEU A 393 -24.83 -2.42 -19.83
N SER A 394 -25.86 -1.59 -19.57
CA SER A 394 -27.17 -1.75 -20.20
C SER A 394 -27.11 -1.53 -21.71
N THR A 395 -26.31 -0.55 -22.16
CA THR A 395 -26.10 -0.28 -23.59
C THR A 395 -25.42 -1.45 -24.26
N ILE A 396 -24.29 -1.92 -23.72
CA ILE A 396 -23.54 -3.07 -24.26
C ILE A 396 -24.42 -4.32 -24.32
N SER A 397 -25.14 -4.63 -23.24
CA SER A 397 -26.02 -5.81 -23.17
C SER A 397 -27.17 -5.73 -24.16
N THR A 398 -27.74 -4.53 -24.36
CA THR A 398 -28.83 -4.30 -25.32
C THR A 398 -28.32 -4.34 -26.77
N LEU A 399 -27.15 -3.77 -27.06
CA LEU A 399 -26.54 -3.86 -28.38
C LEU A 399 -26.19 -5.30 -28.75
N ALA A 400 -25.61 -6.05 -27.80
CA ALA A 400 -25.37 -7.48 -27.98
C ALA A 400 -26.69 -8.22 -28.27
N PHE A 401 -27.77 -7.89 -27.54
CA PHE A 401 -29.09 -8.46 -27.77
C PHE A 401 -29.61 -8.20 -29.18
N ILE A 402 -29.57 -6.94 -29.64
CA ILE A 402 -30.06 -6.59 -30.97
C ILE A 402 -29.21 -7.25 -32.03
N TRP A 403 -27.89 -7.28 -31.87
CA TRP A 403 -27.02 -7.97 -32.81
C TRP A 403 -27.36 -9.46 -32.93
N LEU A 404 -27.62 -10.13 -31.80
CA LEU A 404 -27.99 -11.55 -31.78
C LEU A 404 -29.39 -11.83 -32.36
N THR A 405 -30.35 -10.92 -32.16
CA THR A 405 -31.75 -11.09 -32.61
C THR A 405 -31.99 -10.58 -34.03
N SER A 406 -31.22 -9.59 -34.50
CA SER A 406 -31.30 -9.05 -35.87
C SER A 406 -30.79 -10.02 -36.91
N ASN A 407 -29.94 -10.97 -36.52
CA ASN A 407 -29.44 -11.99 -37.40
C ASN A 407 -30.24 -13.28 -37.18
N GLU A 408 -31.25 -13.51 -38.02
CA GLU A 408 -32.15 -14.67 -37.92
C GLU A 408 -31.38 -16.00 -37.92
N MET A 409 -30.28 -16.09 -38.67
CA MET A 409 -29.42 -17.27 -38.68
C MET A 409 -28.71 -17.47 -37.33
N LEU A 410 -28.23 -16.40 -36.68
CA LEU A 410 -27.65 -16.48 -35.35
C LEU A 410 -28.73 -16.83 -34.31
N LEU A 411 -29.87 -16.14 -34.35
CA LEU A 411 -30.99 -16.37 -33.44
C LEU A 411 -31.48 -17.82 -33.53
N GLU A 412 -31.66 -18.35 -34.73
CA GLU A 412 -32.01 -19.74 -34.98
C GLU A 412 -30.94 -20.66 -34.40
N ARG A 413 -29.66 -20.52 -34.76
CA ARG A 413 -28.57 -21.36 -34.22
C ARG A 413 -28.39 -21.27 -32.70
N ILE A 414 -28.84 -20.18 -32.09
CA ILE A 414 -28.83 -19.93 -30.65
C ILE A 414 -30.02 -20.64 -29.99
N THR A 415 -31.19 -20.62 -30.61
CA THR A 415 -32.45 -21.09 -30.03
C THR A 415 -32.94 -22.44 -30.57
N ASP A 416 -32.23 -23.03 -31.52
CA ASP A 416 -32.53 -24.33 -32.11
C ASP A 416 -32.18 -25.45 -31.11
N ILE A 417 -33.22 -26.17 -30.70
CA ILE A 417 -33.20 -27.23 -29.67
C ILE A 417 -33.02 -28.61 -30.34
N ASN A 418 -33.25 -28.73 -31.66
CA ASN A 418 -33.42 -30.01 -32.35
C ASN A 418 -32.19 -30.51 -33.12
N ASN A 419 -31.11 -29.73 -33.21
CA ASN A 419 -29.94 -30.15 -33.97
C ASN A 419 -29.00 -31.05 -33.14
N ASN A 420 -28.59 -32.19 -33.72
CA ASN A 420 -27.60 -33.12 -33.18
C ASN A 420 -26.16 -32.52 -33.03
N GLY A 421 -25.98 -31.24 -33.35
CA GLY A 421 -24.74 -30.47 -33.22
C GLY A 421 -24.72 -29.53 -32.01
N THR A 422 -23.54 -29.05 -31.62
CA THR A 422 -23.39 -28.06 -30.54
C THR A 422 -23.99 -26.71 -30.94
N SER A 423 -25.04 -26.27 -30.22
CA SER A 423 -25.70 -24.98 -30.48
C SER A 423 -24.71 -23.81 -30.39
N LEU A 424 -24.96 -22.72 -31.13
CA LEU A 424 -24.05 -21.57 -31.14
C LEU A 424 -23.87 -20.98 -29.73
N LYS A 425 -24.88 -21.08 -28.87
CA LYS A 425 -24.78 -20.77 -27.43
C LYS A 425 -23.67 -21.54 -26.74
N THR A 426 -23.62 -22.86 -26.93
CA THR A 426 -22.57 -23.67 -26.33
C THR A 426 -21.18 -23.30 -26.88
N LYS A 427 -21.07 -22.97 -28.18
CA LYS A 427 -19.80 -22.53 -28.80
C LYS A 427 -19.30 -21.18 -28.27
N ILE A 428 -20.18 -20.29 -27.80
CA ILE A 428 -19.82 -18.99 -27.21
C ILE A 428 -19.52 -19.13 -25.70
N SER A 429 -20.34 -19.90 -24.97
CA SER A 429 -20.21 -19.99 -23.51
C SER A 429 -18.99 -20.80 -23.05
N TYR A 430 -18.52 -21.82 -23.80
CA TYR A 430 -17.34 -22.59 -23.37
C TYR A 430 -16.03 -21.80 -23.46
N PRO A 431 -15.69 -21.08 -24.55
CA PRO A 431 -14.49 -20.25 -24.58
C PRO A 431 -14.48 -19.19 -23.48
N VAL A 432 -15.64 -18.59 -23.19
CA VAL A 432 -15.81 -17.66 -22.05
C VAL A 432 -15.49 -18.35 -20.73
N LEU A 433 -16.02 -19.56 -20.50
CA LEU A 433 -15.76 -20.29 -19.26
C LEU A 433 -14.27 -20.70 -19.17
N VAL A 434 -13.66 -21.14 -20.27
CA VAL A 434 -12.20 -21.42 -20.32
C VAL A 434 -11.41 -20.17 -19.94
N PHE A 435 -11.76 -19.01 -20.49
CA PHE A 435 -11.14 -17.73 -20.13
C PHE A 435 -11.30 -17.40 -18.64
N GLN A 436 -12.50 -17.57 -18.07
CA GLN A 436 -12.75 -17.34 -16.64
C GLN A 436 -11.93 -18.29 -15.75
N VAL A 437 -11.84 -19.57 -16.12
CA VAL A 437 -10.99 -20.55 -15.41
C VAL A 437 -9.51 -20.16 -15.52
N SER A 438 -9.05 -19.74 -16.70
CA SER A 438 -7.68 -19.28 -16.90
C SER A 438 -7.34 -18.07 -16.01
N VAL A 439 -8.22 -17.07 -15.94
CA VAL A 439 -8.05 -15.91 -15.05
C VAL A 439 -8.05 -16.35 -13.59
N PHE A 440 -8.98 -17.21 -13.18
CA PHE A 440 -9.06 -17.73 -11.82
C PHE A 440 -7.77 -18.44 -11.38
N VAL A 441 -7.26 -19.35 -12.21
CA VAL A 441 -6.04 -20.10 -11.95
C VAL A 441 -4.81 -19.17 -11.91
N LEU A 442 -4.76 -18.17 -12.79
CA LEU A 442 -3.68 -17.20 -12.81
C LEU A 442 -3.63 -16.36 -11.52
N VAL A 443 -4.79 -15.86 -11.05
CA VAL A 443 -4.86 -15.06 -9.81
C VAL A 443 -4.46 -15.89 -8.59
N ILE A 444 -4.85 -17.17 -8.52
CA ILE A 444 -4.38 -18.08 -7.45
C ILE A 444 -2.88 -18.29 -7.52
N ALA A 445 -2.31 -18.44 -8.72
CA ALA A 445 -0.88 -18.64 -8.88
C ALA A 445 -0.07 -17.41 -8.45
N LEU A 446 -0.57 -16.21 -8.74
CA LEU A 446 -0.01 -14.94 -8.30
C LEU A 446 -0.09 -14.80 -6.77
N ALA A 447 -1.26 -15.04 -6.16
CA ALA A 447 -1.44 -14.95 -4.71
C ALA A 447 -0.53 -15.95 -3.97
N HIS A 448 -0.43 -17.18 -4.47
CA HIS A 448 0.42 -18.20 -3.87
C HIS A 448 1.90 -17.87 -3.98
N GLY A 449 2.37 -17.38 -5.13
CA GLY A 449 3.78 -17.03 -5.26
C GLY A 449 4.15 -15.72 -4.54
N ALA A 450 3.24 -14.75 -4.44
CA ALA A 450 3.39 -13.60 -3.53
C ALA A 450 3.58 -14.07 -2.08
N TRP A 451 2.73 -14.97 -1.59
CA TRP A 451 2.87 -15.54 -0.24
C TRP A 451 4.20 -16.28 -0.05
N ARG A 452 4.61 -17.09 -1.03
CA ARG A 452 5.90 -17.80 -0.97
C ARG A 452 7.09 -16.85 -0.95
N ASN A 453 7.00 -15.72 -1.65
CA ASN A 453 8.08 -14.73 -1.66
C ASN A 453 8.17 -14.01 -0.32
N ILE A 454 7.04 -13.64 0.29
CA ILE A 454 7.01 -13.12 1.67
C ILE A 454 7.66 -14.12 2.62
N GLU A 455 7.29 -15.40 2.55
CA GLU A 455 7.86 -16.43 3.44
C GLU A 455 9.36 -16.67 3.20
N LYS A 456 9.79 -16.63 1.93
CA LYS A 456 11.21 -16.77 1.55
C LYS A 456 12.04 -15.58 2.06
N GLU A 457 11.52 -14.37 1.97
CA GLU A 457 12.17 -13.17 2.52
C GLU A 457 12.20 -13.21 4.06
N ARG A 458 11.10 -13.61 4.70
CA ARG A 458 11.02 -13.77 6.17
C ARG A 458 11.96 -14.83 6.74
N SER A 459 12.26 -15.88 5.97
CA SER A 459 13.15 -16.97 6.39
C SER A 459 14.62 -16.74 6.04
N LYS A 460 14.95 -15.62 5.39
CA LYS A 460 16.33 -15.25 5.08
C LYS A 460 17.07 -14.87 6.35
N ASP A 461 18.35 -15.24 6.43
CA ASP A 461 19.24 -14.75 7.48
C ASP A 461 19.50 -13.25 7.25
N LEU A 462 19.07 -12.44 8.22
CA LEU A 462 19.21 -10.98 8.19
C LEU A 462 20.61 -10.52 8.65
N GLY A 463 21.43 -11.43 9.20
CA GLY A 463 22.75 -11.12 9.75
C GLY A 463 22.74 -10.57 11.18
N PHE A 464 21.58 -10.57 11.86
CA PHE A 464 21.38 -10.17 13.26
C PHE A 464 20.28 -11.02 13.94
N ALA A 465 20.19 -10.99 15.27
CA ALA A 465 19.26 -11.80 16.05
C ALA A 465 17.82 -11.25 16.04
N VAL A 466 16.86 -12.12 15.71
CA VAL A 466 15.41 -11.81 15.61
C VAL A 466 14.65 -12.03 16.93
N GLY A 467 15.28 -12.67 17.92
CA GLY A 467 14.64 -13.09 19.19
C GLY A 467 14.57 -12.03 20.30
N GLY A 468 15.05 -10.81 20.05
CA GLY A 468 15.09 -9.73 21.06
C GLY A 468 13.78 -8.95 21.21
N TYR A 469 13.68 -8.21 22.32
CA TYR A 469 12.63 -7.25 22.62
C TYR A 469 13.19 -5.83 22.51
N VAL A 470 12.35 -4.92 22.04
CA VAL A 470 12.68 -3.51 21.86
C VAL A 470 11.52 -2.66 22.37
N THR A 471 11.84 -1.64 23.16
CA THR A 471 10.86 -0.63 23.55
C THR A 471 10.52 0.29 22.38
N GLU A 472 9.40 1.02 22.49
CA GLU A 472 9.20 2.23 21.71
C GLU A 472 10.35 3.25 21.91
N GLN A 473 10.37 4.30 21.09
CA GLN A 473 11.30 5.42 21.30
C GLN A 473 10.94 6.16 22.58
N LEU A 474 11.92 6.28 23.47
CA LEU A 474 11.79 6.91 24.77
C LEU A 474 12.82 8.05 24.88
N ASN A 475 12.58 9.01 25.77
CA ASN A 475 13.50 10.12 25.99
C ASN A 475 14.86 9.61 26.50
N TYR A 476 15.93 9.87 25.74
CA TYR A 476 17.28 9.36 26.01
C TYR A 476 17.80 9.83 27.37
N LYS A 477 17.61 11.10 27.75
CA LYS A 477 18.13 11.61 29.04
C LYS A 477 17.51 10.88 30.23
N THR A 478 16.22 10.56 30.13
CA THR A 478 15.49 9.85 31.18
C THR A 478 15.95 8.40 31.26
N ILE A 479 16.14 7.74 30.11
CA ILE A 479 16.73 6.39 30.05
C ILE A 479 18.14 6.42 30.62
N ASN A 480 19.03 7.27 30.11
CA ASN A 480 20.45 7.31 30.46
C ASN A 480 20.68 7.50 31.97
N LYS A 481 19.85 8.30 32.65
CA LYS A 481 19.88 8.45 34.12
C LYS A 481 19.54 7.16 34.88
N ASN A 482 18.64 6.35 34.33
CA ASN A 482 18.11 5.15 34.97
C ASN A 482 18.66 3.84 34.36
N PHE A 483 19.50 3.93 33.32
CA PHE A 483 19.85 2.80 32.48
C PHE A 483 20.59 1.72 33.25
N GLU A 484 21.52 2.09 34.14
CA GLU A 484 22.23 1.13 34.99
C GLU A 484 21.28 0.33 35.89
N ARG A 485 20.27 0.98 36.47
CA ARG A 485 19.24 0.32 37.28
C ARG A 485 18.40 -0.64 36.43
N ILE A 486 18.00 -0.20 35.24
CA ILE A 486 17.24 -1.03 34.28
C ILE A 486 18.07 -2.25 33.88
N LYS A 487 19.32 -2.03 33.45
CA LYS A 487 20.28 -3.04 33.03
C LYS A 487 20.51 -4.08 34.13
N GLN A 488 20.78 -3.67 35.35
CA GLN A 488 20.97 -4.58 36.49
C GLN A 488 19.72 -5.41 36.81
N SER A 489 18.53 -4.81 36.79
CA SER A 489 17.27 -5.53 37.03
C SER A 489 16.99 -6.61 35.96
N LEU A 490 17.28 -6.28 34.69
CA LEU A 490 17.10 -7.20 33.57
C LEU A 490 18.14 -8.34 33.61
N ILE A 491 19.42 -8.02 33.83
CA ILE A 491 20.50 -9.02 33.95
C ILE A 491 20.30 -9.91 35.18
N ALA A 492 19.80 -9.38 36.30
CA ALA A 492 19.46 -10.20 37.46
C ALA A 492 18.34 -11.21 37.15
N SER A 493 17.42 -10.85 36.25
CA SER A 493 16.32 -11.70 35.83
C SER A 493 16.74 -12.73 34.77
N SER A 494 17.68 -12.36 33.89
CA SER A 494 18.37 -13.29 32.99
C SER A 494 19.86 -12.95 32.87
N PRO A 495 20.73 -13.70 33.57
CA PRO A 495 22.18 -13.45 33.56
C PRO A 495 22.86 -13.59 32.20
N SER A 496 22.23 -14.33 31.27
CA SER A 496 22.72 -14.53 29.91
C SER A 496 22.22 -13.46 28.93
N ALA A 497 21.41 -12.50 29.39
CA ALA A 497 20.82 -11.50 28.52
C ALA A 497 21.76 -10.32 28.28
N ALA A 498 21.73 -9.83 27.03
CA ALA A 498 22.39 -8.60 26.64
C ALA A 498 21.37 -7.45 26.63
N VAL A 499 21.74 -6.34 27.29
CA VAL A 499 20.93 -5.13 27.38
C VAL A 499 21.74 -3.95 26.86
N THR A 500 21.17 -3.20 25.93
CA THR A 500 21.77 -1.97 25.42
C THR A 500 20.71 -0.90 25.16
N ILE A 501 21.17 0.30 24.80
CA ILE A 501 20.35 1.37 24.25
C ILE A 501 20.83 1.68 22.84
N ALA A 502 19.89 1.95 21.94
CA ALA A 502 20.21 2.40 20.59
C ALA A 502 19.23 3.49 20.16
N GLU A 503 19.72 4.45 19.37
CA GLU A 503 18.89 5.55 18.84
C GLU A 503 17.85 5.01 17.83
N GLN A 504 18.21 3.97 17.09
CA GLN A 504 17.36 3.27 16.12
C GLN A 504 17.57 1.75 16.18
N THR A 505 16.59 0.97 15.73
CA THR A 505 16.77 -0.46 15.46
C THR A 505 17.15 -0.74 14.01
N LEU A 506 17.66 -1.94 13.74
CA LEU A 506 17.94 -2.46 12.39
C LEU A 506 16.67 -2.82 11.59
N THR A 507 15.59 -2.09 11.85
CA THR A 507 14.28 -2.22 11.21
C THR A 507 13.64 -0.85 10.95
N ASP A 508 14.24 0.22 11.47
CA ASP A 508 13.77 1.60 11.26
C ASP A 508 14.26 2.14 9.90
N GLU A 509 13.69 3.25 9.45
CA GLU A 509 14.31 4.02 8.37
C GLU A 509 15.69 4.57 8.82
N PHE A 510 16.63 4.64 7.89
CA PHE A 510 17.93 5.25 8.15
C PHE A 510 17.75 6.63 8.78
N ASN A 511 18.48 6.90 9.88
CA ASN A 511 18.50 8.24 10.42
C ASN A 511 19.04 9.24 9.40
N MET A 512 18.45 10.43 9.43
CA MET A 512 18.69 11.53 8.49
C MET A 512 20.01 12.27 8.79
N THR A 513 20.99 11.54 9.36
CA THR A 513 22.27 12.03 9.89
C THR A 513 23.45 11.67 8.99
N GLY A 514 23.22 11.12 7.79
CA GLY A 514 24.28 10.64 6.90
C GLY A 514 25.46 11.61 6.76
N GLN A 515 26.67 11.12 7.02
CA GLN A 515 27.88 11.94 7.04
C GLN A 515 28.85 11.62 5.91
N ASN A 516 29.58 12.65 5.47
CA ASN A 516 30.74 12.49 4.60
C ASN A 516 31.95 12.09 5.44
N ILE A 517 32.25 10.80 5.42
CA ILE A 517 33.33 10.19 6.18
C ILE A 517 34.58 10.11 5.33
N ARG A 518 35.68 10.61 5.87
CA ARG A 518 37.00 10.58 5.25
C ARG A 518 37.92 9.66 6.02
N ARG A 519 38.72 8.90 5.26
CA ARG A 519 39.89 8.21 5.79
C ARG A 519 41.10 9.14 5.68
N PRO A 520 41.82 9.45 6.78
CA PRO A 520 43.04 10.24 6.73
C PRO A 520 44.05 9.67 5.72
N GLY A 521 44.59 10.53 4.85
CA GLY A 521 45.56 10.14 3.82
C GLY A 521 44.97 9.66 2.49
N ILE A 522 43.64 9.59 2.34
CA ILE A 522 42.97 9.30 1.06
C ILE A 522 41.98 10.43 0.76
N ASP A 523 41.95 10.90 -0.49
CA ASP A 523 40.99 11.94 -0.93
C ASP A 523 39.57 11.38 -1.19
N PHE A 524 39.38 10.09 -0.93
CA PHE A 524 38.09 9.42 -1.04
C PHE A 524 37.21 9.73 0.18
N ARG A 525 35.93 10.04 -0.08
CA ARG A 525 34.91 10.25 0.94
C ARG A 525 33.82 9.20 0.79
N LEU A 526 33.59 8.43 1.85
CA LEU A 526 32.37 7.66 1.97
C LEU A 526 31.23 8.63 2.29
N GLN A 527 30.32 8.81 1.35
CA GLN A 527 29.24 9.78 1.48
C GLN A 527 28.02 9.12 2.11
N GLN A 528 27.37 9.85 3.01
CA GLN A 528 26.09 9.51 3.65
C GLN A 528 26.05 8.14 4.35
N ALA A 529 27.12 7.74 5.05
CA ALA A 529 26.97 6.60 5.94
C ALA A 529 26.11 7.01 7.15
N PRO A 530 25.04 6.27 7.48
CA PRO A 530 24.23 6.49 8.68
C PRO A 530 25.08 6.28 9.94
N ILE A 531 24.83 7.12 10.95
CA ILE A 531 25.49 7.04 12.25
C ILE A 531 24.45 6.66 13.29
N ILE A 532 24.41 5.41 13.71
CA ILE A 532 23.46 4.93 14.71
C ILE A 532 24.05 5.14 16.09
N GLY A 533 23.39 5.95 16.92
CA GLY A 533 23.71 6.03 18.32
C GLY A 533 23.55 4.72 19.06
N SER A 534 24.55 4.29 19.83
CA SER A 534 24.43 3.09 20.65
C SER A 534 25.15 3.20 22.00
N GLY A 535 24.68 2.41 22.97
CA GLY A 535 25.37 2.16 24.22
C GLY A 535 26.33 0.97 24.11
N SER A 536 26.83 0.53 25.26
CA SER A 536 27.65 -0.68 25.41
C SER A 536 26.91 -1.97 25.02
N ASN A 537 27.64 -3.03 24.72
CA ASN A 537 27.09 -4.37 24.40
C ASN A 537 26.16 -4.41 23.17
N ILE A 538 26.37 -3.54 22.18
CA ILE A 538 25.48 -3.42 21.02
C ILE A 538 25.57 -4.65 20.09
N ILE A 539 26.78 -5.21 19.92
CA ILE A 539 26.98 -6.40 19.07
C ILE A 539 26.26 -7.58 19.69
N GLU A 540 26.41 -7.78 20.99
CA GLU A 540 25.79 -8.90 21.71
C GLU A 540 24.26 -8.76 21.76
N ALA A 541 23.74 -7.57 22.08
CA ALA A 541 22.30 -7.31 22.16
C ALA A 541 21.61 -7.50 20.81
N LEU A 542 22.23 -7.07 19.70
CA LEU A 542 21.70 -7.30 18.36
C LEU A 542 22.07 -8.68 17.79
N GLY A 543 22.93 -9.45 18.46
CA GLY A 543 23.43 -10.73 17.96
C GLY A 543 24.20 -10.62 16.64
N LEU A 544 24.98 -9.54 16.49
CA LEU A 544 25.84 -9.31 15.32
C LEU A 544 27.10 -10.20 15.42
N LYS A 545 27.64 -10.64 14.28
CA LYS A 545 28.87 -11.44 14.24
C LYS A 545 30.09 -10.51 14.13
N LEU A 546 30.88 -10.46 15.20
CA LEU A 546 32.15 -9.75 15.23
C LEU A 546 33.18 -10.43 14.30
N LEU A 547 33.78 -9.67 13.38
CA LEU A 547 34.86 -10.11 12.49
C LEU A 547 36.24 -9.75 13.04
N ALA A 548 36.39 -8.55 13.62
CA ALA A 548 37.64 -8.08 14.23
C ALA A 548 37.37 -7.00 15.30
N GLY A 549 38.28 -6.84 16.26
CA GLY A 549 38.20 -5.82 17.31
C GLY A 549 37.38 -6.25 18.53
N SER A 550 36.60 -5.33 19.10
CA SER A 550 35.79 -5.58 20.29
C SER A 550 34.52 -4.72 20.32
N ASP A 551 33.50 -5.20 21.03
CA ASP A 551 32.27 -4.43 21.31
C ASP A 551 32.54 -3.21 22.22
N PHE A 552 31.56 -2.32 22.31
CA PHE A 552 31.52 -1.22 23.25
C PHE A 552 31.35 -1.74 24.69
N SER A 553 32.08 -1.12 25.62
CA SER A 553 32.10 -1.51 27.03
C SER A 553 32.06 -0.29 27.94
N ASP A 554 31.29 -0.40 29.02
CA ASP A 554 31.20 0.61 30.08
C ASP A 554 32.57 0.84 30.76
N SER A 555 33.46 -0.17 30.72
CA SER A 555 34.82 -0.10 31.25
C SER A 555 35.81 0.69 30.37
N ARG A 556 35.40 1.10 29.16
CA ARG A 556 36.25 1.80 28.18
C ARG A 556 35.65 3.17 27.81
N PRO A 557 35.63 4.15 28.73
CA PRO A 557 35.07 5.47 28.49
C PRO A 557 35.80 6.28 27.40
N ALA A 558 37.00 5.86 27.00
CA ALA A 558 37.73 6.45 25.87
C ALA A 558 37.01 6.30 24.52
N THR A 559 36.07 5.35 24.42
CA THR A 559 35.24 5.16 23.22
C THR A 559 33.97 6.01 23.23
N LEU A 560 33.61 6.66 24.34
CA LEU A 560 32.41 7.49 24.40
C LEU A 560 32.56 8.74 23.55
N TRP A 561 31.44 9.16 22.95
CA TRP A 561 31.33 10.45 22.29
C TRP A 561 31.64 11.60 23.25
N ARG A 562 32.70 12.36 22.96
CA ARG A 562 33.16 13.46 23.82
C ARG A 562 33.58 14.66 22.98
N TRP A 563 33.17 15.84 23.43
CA TRP A 563 33.67 17.11 22.90
C TRP A 563 35.05 17.43 23.49
N THR A 564 35.97 17.83 22.64
CA THR A 564 37.34 18.24 22.96
C THR A 564 37.59 19.66 22.44
N GLN A 565 38.75 20.24 22.76
CA GLN A 565 39.12 21.58 22.27
C GLN A 565 39.23 21.63 20.73
N ASP A 566 39.57 20.49 20.11
CA ASP A 566 39.79 20.35 18.66
C ASP A 566 38.57 19.78 17.90
N GLY A 567 37.45 19.52 18.58
CA GLY A 567 36.23 18.97 17.96
C GLY A 567 35.53 17.92 18.82
N ALA A 568 35.24 16.74 18.25
CA ALA A 568 34.71 15.60 19.00
C ALA A 568 35.46 14.30 18.69
N THR A 569 35.47 13.38 19.66
CA THR A 569 36.04 12.04 19.52
C THR A 569 35.04 10.97 19.89
N SER A 570 35.02 9.84 19.17
CA SER A 570 34.16 8.69 19.48
C SER A 570 34.80 7.37 19.05
N GLY A 571 34.49 6.28 19.75
CA GLY A 571 34.68 4.93 19.26
C GLY A 571 33.52 4.54 18.35
N VAL A 572 33.81 3.79 17.29
CA VAL A 572 32.81 3.34 16.33
C VAL A 572 32.93 1.85 16.01
N ILE A 573 31.79 1.20 15.77
CA ILE A 573 31.71 -0.16 15.24
C ILE A 573 31.10 -0.05 13.84
N VAL A 574 31.69 -0.74 12.87
CA VAL A 574 31.30 -0.63 11.45
C VAL A 574 31.10 -2.01 10.83
N ASN A 575 30.32 -2.13 9.77
CA ASN A 575 30.21 -3.40 9.05
C ASN A 575 31.32 -3.59 8.00
N GLU A 576 31.40 -4.78 7.42
CA GLU A 576 32.40 -5.15 6.42
C GLU A 576 32.30 -4.27 5.15
N GLY A 577 31.09 -3.98 4.69
CA GLY A 577 30.83 -3.09 3.56
C GLY A 577 31.37 -1.67 3.77
N PHE A 578 31.35 -1.17 5.00
CA PHE A 578 31.89 0.14 5.36
C PHE A 578 33.40 0.22 5.16
N ILE A 579 34.14 -0.75 5.71
CA ILE A 579 35.61 -0.74 5.63
C ILE A 579 36.08 -1.01 4.18
N LYS A 580 35.37 -1.86 3.43
CA LYS A 580 35.64 -2.08 2.00
C LYS A 580 35.45 -0.80 1.20
N SER A 581 34.39 -0.04 1.50
CA SER A 581 34.13 1.24 0.84
C SER A 581 35.22 2.29 1.12
N LEU A 582 35.86 2.25 2.30
CA LEU A 582 37.03 3.09 2.63
C LEU A 582 38.39 2.52 2.17
N GLY A 583 38.37 1.45 1.38
CA GLY A 583 39.58 0.84 0.81
C GLY A 583 40.44 0.07 1.81
N TYR A 584 39.88 -0.39 2.94
CA TYR A 584 40.55 -1.36 3.81
C TYR A 584 40.45 -2.76 3.20
N LYS A 585 41.54 -3.54 3.25
CA LYS A 585 41.60 -4.88 2.64
C LYS A 585 41.07 -5.97 3.55
N THR A 586 41.31 -5.86 4.86
CA THR A 586 40.86 -6.84 5.86
C THR A 586 40.32 -6.13 7.12
N PRO A 587 39.36 -6.74 7.84
CA PRO A 587 38.83 -6.21 9.09
C PRO A 587 39.91 -5.83 10.12
N ASP A 588 40.94 -6.67 10.28
CA ASP A 588 42.03 -6.42 11.24
C ASP A 588 42.81 -5.13 10.94
N THR A 589 42.99 -4.79 9.67
CA THR A 589 43.71 -3.56 9.27
C THR A 589 42.92 -2.28 9.53
N ALA A 590 41.60 -2.39 9.72
CA ALA A 590 40.74 -1.25 10.03
C ALA A 590 40.72 -0.92 11.53
N ILE A 591 40.98 -1.89 12.41
CA ILE A 591 40.93 -1.68 13.86
C ILE A 591 41.97 -0.65 14.30
N GLY A 592 41.57 0.27 15.17
CA GLY A 592 42.41 1.35 15.70
C GLY A 592 42.67 2.50 14.72
N GLN A 593 42.19 2.40 13.48
CA GLN A 593 42.31 3.47 12.50
C GLN A 593 41.30 4.58 12.81
N SER A 594 41.72 5.83 12.57
CA SER A 594 40.84 6.99 12.69
C SER A 594 40.14 7.29 11.36
N ILE A 595 38.88 7.69 11.45
CA ILE A 595 38.08 8.26 10.37
C ILE A 595 37.58 9.64 10.82
N THR A 596 37.43 10.56 9.88
CA THR A 596 37.04 11.94 10.18
C THR A 596 35.80 12.36 9.43
N PHE A 597 34.86 13.01 10.09
CA PHE A 597 33.70 13.63 9.47
C PHE A 597 33.36 14.96 10.16
N MET A 598 32.42 15.74 9.61
CA MET A 598 32.00 17.02 10.19
C MET A 598 30.65 16.86 10.88
N TRP A 599 30.49 17.41 12.08
CA TRP A 599 29.23 17.45 12.81
C TRP A 599 28.96 18.87 13.30
N PHE A 600 27.91 19.53 12.77
CA PHE A 600 27.60 20.95 13.00
C PHE A 600 28.84 21.86 12.96
N ASN A 601 29.60 21.79 11.86
CA ASN A 601 30.84 22.55 11.62
C ASN A 601 32.02 22.21 12.54
N SER A 602 31.92 21.17 13.37
CA SER A 602 33.01 20.66 14.19
C SER A 602 33.58 19.37 13.60
N ALA A 603 34.90 19.23 13.57
CA ALA A 603 35.51 17.98 13.13
C ALA A 603 35.29 16.87 14.18
N VAL A 604 34.89 15.70 13.73
CA VAL A 604 34.76 14.49 14.56
C VAL A 604 35.83 13.51 14.11
N SER A 605 36.68 13.08 15.03
CA SER A 605 37.65 11.99 14.84
C SER A 605 37.12 10.73 15.52
N ALA A 606 36.69 9.76 14.73
CA ALA A 606 36.18 8.48 15.22
C ALA A 606 37.20 7.35 15.04
N THR A 607 37.39 6.51 16.06
CA THR A 607 38.32 5.37 16.02
C THR A 607 37.56 4.06 15.88
N ILE A 608 37.90 3.26 14.86
CA ILE A 608 37.26 1.96 14.62
C ILE A 608 37.66 0.98 15.72
N SER A 609 36.68 0.59 16.54
CA SER A 609 36.84 -0.30 17.70
C SER A 609 36.47 -1.74 17.37
N GLY A 610 35.57 -1.94 16.41
CA GLY A 610 35.14 -3.27 15.97
C GLY A 610 34.60 -3.25 14.54
N VAL A 611 34.72 -4.40 13.87
CA VAL A 611 34.12 -4.66 12.56
C VAL A 611 33.19 -5.85 12.68
N VAL A 612 31.95 -5.71 12.23
CA VAL A 612 30.94 -6.79 12.20
C VAL A 612 30.67 -7.26 10.78
N ASN A 613 30.01 -8.41 10.63
CA ASN A 613 29.51 -8.89 9.35
C ASN A 613 28.52 -7.92 8.72
N ASP A 614 28.37 -8.02 7.40
CA ASP A 614 27.28 -7.37 6.69
C ASP A 614 25.92 -7.94 7.14
N PHE A 615 24.94 -7.06 7.27
CA PHE A 615 23.57 -7.36 7.71
C PHE A 615 22.58 -6.50 6.93
N GLU A 616 21.33 -6.97 6.82
CA GLU A 616 20.27 -6.25 6.12
C GLU A 616 19.59 -5.27 7.09
N PHE A 617 19.90 -3.97 6.98
CA PHE A 617 19.41 -2.94 7.90
C PHE A 617 17.94 -2.58 7.68
N LYS A 618 17.49 -2.61 6.42
CA LYS A 618 16.09 -2.45 6.03
C LYS A 618 15.84 -3.35 4.84
N ARG A 619 14.60 -3.81 4.67
CA ARG A 619 14.20 -4.58 3.50
C ARG A 619 14.65 -3.92 2.19
N GLY A 620 15.32 -4.69 1.34
CA GLY A 620 15.80 -4.23 0.03
C GLY A 620 17.11 -3.44 0.08
N THR A 621 17.69 -3.24 1.26
CA THR A 621 19.07 -2.74 1.35
C THR A 621 20.03 -3.87 1.02
N THR A 622 21.03 -3.58 0.19
CA THR A 622 22.15 -4.52 0.02
C THR A 622 22.87 -4.67 1.37
N PRO A 623 23.13 -5.91 1.85
CA PRO A 623 23.81 -6.14 3.13
C PRO A 623 25.18 -5.44 3.26
N SER A 624 25.81 -5.12 2.14
CA SER A 624 27.06 -4.36 2.05
C SER A 624 26.90 -2.85 2.20
N THR A 625 25.73 -2.35 2.62
CA THR A 625 25.51 -0.93 2.90
C THR A 625 26.38 -0.49 4.09
N PRO A 626 27.27 0.50 3.92
CA PRO A 626 28.12 1.00 4.99
C PRO A 626 27.31 1.57 6.15
N ILE A 627 27.46 1.01 7.34
CA ILE A 627 26.77 1.44 8.57
C ILE A 627 27.79 1.62 9.68
N MET A 628 27.58 2.63 10.51
CA MET A 628 28.41 2.92 11.67
C MET A 628 27.54 3.06 12.93
N PHE A 629 27.92 2.34 14.00
CA PHE A 629 27.45 2.59 15.35
C PHE A 629 28.43 3.52 16.07
N ALA A 630 27.94 4.57 16.70
CA ALA A 630 28.73 5.53 17.47
C ALA A 630 28.38 5.45 18.96
N HIS A 631 29.40 5.19 19.79
CA HIS A 631 29.20 4.95 21.20
C HIS A 631 28.85 6.23 21.97
N GLY A 632 27.66 6.28 22.58
CA GLY A 632 27.19 7.41 23.38
C GLY A 632 26.67 8.60 22.56
N PHE A 633 26.50 8.43 21.25
CA PHE A 633 25.97 9.47 20.36
C PHE A 633 24.44 9.39 20.29
N PHE A 634 23.69 10.29 20.92
CA PHE A 634 22.22 10.30 20.88
C PHE A 634 21.70 11.69 20.51
N PHE A 635 21.75 12.02 19.21
CA PHE A 635 21.43 13.36 18.73
C PHE A 635 19.92 13.60 18.67
N GLN A 636 19.13 12.59 18.33
CA GLN A 636 17.68 12.67 18.25
C GLN A 636 17.02 12.79 19.62
N GLY A 637 17.77 12.79 20.74
CA GLY A 637 17.21 12.96 22.08
C GLY A 637 16.35 11.80 22.56
N THR A 638 16.22 10.74 21.76
CA THR A 638 15.53 9.50 22.07
C THR A 638 16.40 8.29 21.88
N ALA A 639 16.02 7.21 22.56
CA ALA A 639 16.64 5.90 22.47
C ALA A 639 15.59 4.83 22.72
N ARG A 640 15.88 3.63 22.22
CA ARG A 640 15.16 2.40 22.52
C ARG A 640 16.04 1.53 23.39
N ILE A 641 15.42 0.79 24.31
CA ILE A 641 16.11 -0.24 25.08
C ILE A 641 15.97 -1.54 24.29
N ILE A 642 17.11 -2.17 23.98
CA ILE A 642 17.19 -3.46 23.31
C ILE A 642 17.57 -4.49 24.37
N PHE A 643 16.76 -5.53 24.47
CA PHE A 643 16.95 -6.64 25.40
C PHE A 643 16.90 -7.96 24.61
N ASN A 644 17.98 -8.71 24.63
CA ASN A 644 18.06 -10.00 23.96
C ASN A 644 18.45 -11.09 24.95
N ASP A 645 17.61 -12.11 25.07
CA ASP A 645 17.79 -13.24 25.97
C ASP A 645 17.80 -14.59 25.25
N SER A 646 18.25 -14.63 23.99
CA SER A 646 18.33 -15.85 23.17
C SER A 646 17.01 -16.65 23.01
N GLY A 647 15.87 -16.07 23.40
CA GLY A 647 14.52 -16.61 23.18
C GLY A 647 14.04 -17.67 24.18
N GLN A 648 14.67 -17.83 25.35
CA GLN A 648 14.31 -18.94 26.26
C GLN A 648 13.06 -18.72 27.12
N ARG A 649 12.60 -17.47 27.33
CA ARG A 649 11.32 -17.13 28.00
C ARG A 649 10.70 -15.83 27.46
N ASP A 650 9.40 -15.64 27.71
CA ASP A 650 8.72 -14.37 27.44
C ASP A 650 9.05 -13.34 28.54
N TYR A 651 9.86 -12.34 28.20
CA TYR A 651 10.24 -11.24 29.09
C TYR A 651 9.56 -9.92 28.74
N LYS A 652 8.59 -9.92 27.82
CA LYS A 652 7.93 -8.70 27.35
C LYS A 652 7.34 -7.89 28.50
N ASP A 653 6.55 -8.54 29.36
CA ASP A 653 5.93 -7.89 30.52
C ASP A 653 6.96 -7.47 31.56
N LYS A 654 8.02 -8.25 31.75
CA LYS A 654 9.09 -7.92 32.71
C LYS A 654 9.89 -6.70 32.25
N LEU A 655 10.22 -6.62 30.97
CA LEU A 655 10.89 -5.46 30.37
C LEU A 655 9.99 -4.23 30.51
N ARG A 656 8.72 -4.34 30.12
CA ARG A 656 7.74 -3.26 30.25
C ARG A 656 7.69 -2.73 31.69
N ASN A 657 7.40 -3.59 32.65
CA ASN A 657 7.24 -3.17 34.05
C ASN A 657 8.53 -2.59 34.63
N THR A 658 9.71 -3.17 34.30
CA THR A 658 11.01 -2.65 34.77
C THR A 658 11.27 -1.24 34.23
N VAL A 659 10.94 -1.00 32.97
CA VAL A 659 11.11 0.31 32.33
C VAL A 659 10.09 1.31 32.87
N GLU A 660 8.82 0.93 33.02
CA GLU A 660 7.77 1.77 33.61
C GLU A 660 8.12 2.18 35.06
N ASP A 661 8.53 1.23 35.89
CA ASP A 661 8.95 1.48 37.28
C ASP A 661 10.19 2.40 37.37
N ALA A 662 11.14 2.22 36.46
CA ALA A 662 12.37 3.02 36.43
C ALA A 662 12.15 4.43 35.89
N LEU A 663 11.22 4.61 34.96
CA LEU A 663 10.95 5.90 34.32
C LEU A 663 9.79 6.67 34.96
N SER A 664 9.00 6.04 35.83
CA SER A 664 7.74 6.62 36.36
C SER A 664 6.83 7.13 35.23
N ALA A 665 6.84 6.43 34.09
CA ALA A 665 6.27 6.88 32.83
C ALA A 665 4.90 6.23 32.57
N ALA A 666 4.17 6.81 31.60
CA ALA A 666 2.99 6.19 30.99
C ALA A 666 3.33 4.79 30.43
N PRO A 667 2.31 3.95 30.13
CA PRO A 667 2.53 2.59 29.66
C PRO A 667 3.51 2.52 28.48
N VAL A 668 4.54 1.68 28.60
CA VAL A 668 5.59 1.55 27.60
C VAL A 668 5.27 0.40 26.66
N HIS A 669 5.20 0.69 25.36
CA HIS A 669 5.03 -0.35 24.36
C HIS A 669 6.34 -1.10 24.12
N VAL A 670 6.27 -2.43 24.19
CA VAL A 670 7.39 -3.34 23.91
C VAL A 670 7.01 -4.24 22.74
N ASN A 671 7.83 -4.24 21.71
CA ASN A 671 7.69 -5.09 20.54
C ASN A 671 8.81 -6.13 20.49
N THR A 672 8.55 -7.28 19.90
CA THR A 672 9.64 -8.19 19.52
C THR A 672 10.29 -7.70 18.24
N MET A 673 11.58 -8.00 18.04
CA MET A 673 12.27 -7.72 16.77
C MET A 673 11.53 -8.39 15.60
N LYS A 674 11.01 -9.60 15.80
CA LYS A 674 10.13 -10.26 14.83
C LYS A 674 8.91 -9.42 14.46
N GLN A 675 8.20 -8.83 15.42
CA GLN A 675 7.06 -7.97 15.14
C GLN A 675 7.46 -6.74 14.32
N LEU A 676 8.59 -6.10 14.64
CA LEU A 676 9.09 -4.95 13.88
C LEU A 676 9.51 -5.34 12.44
N ILE A 677 10.03 -6.55 12.24
CA ILE A 677 10.31 -7.10 10.91
C ILE A 677 9.02 -7.41 10.16
N ASP A 678 8.04 -8.03 10.81
CA ASP A 678 6.76 -8.38 10.19
C ASP A 678 6.00 -7.13 9.69
N LEU A 679 6.09 -6.00 10.41
CA LEU A 679 5.54 -4.71 9.99
C LEU A 679 6.11 -4.21 8.65
N GLN A 680 7.36 -4.55 8.30
CA GLN A 680 7.95 -4.19 7.00
C GLN A 680 7.33 -4.96 5.81
N TYR A 681 6.53 -5.99 6.08
CA TYR A 681 5.81 -6.78 5.07
C TYR A 681 4.31 -6.48 5.04
N ASP A 682 3.82 -5.53 5.84
CA ASP A 682 2.39 -5.25 5.94
C ASP A 682 1.80 -4.86 4.58
N SER A 683 2.55 -4.12 3.75
CA SER A 683 2.09 -3.73 2.41
C SER A 683 1.84 -4.93 1.48
N GLU A 684 2.74 -5.93 1.51
CA GLU A 684 2.64 -7.17 0.75
C GLU A 684 1.56 -8.09 1.29
N VAL A 685 1.42 -8.14 2.62
CA VAL A 685 0.35 -8.87 3.29
C VAL A 685 -1.01 -8.27 2.93
N ARG A 686 -1.13 -6.94 2.90
CA ARG A 686 -2.32 -6.22 2.42
C ARG A 686 -2.59 -6.56 0.94
N ALA A 687 -1.58 -6.55 0.09
CA ALA A 687 -1.71 -6.95 -1.31
C ALA A 687 -2.15 -8.42 -1.48
N PHE A 688 -1.63 -9.33 -0.63
CA PHE A 688 -2.04 -10.73 -0.59
C PHE A 688 -3.51 -10.89 -0.17
N TYR A 689 -3.96 -10.18 0.86
CA TYR A 689 -5.37 -10.19 1.27
C TYR A 689 -6.28 -9.59 0.19
N PHE A 690 -5.81 -8.56 -0.52
CA PHE A 690 -6.50 -8.04 -1.69
C PHE A 690 -6.66 -9.12 -2.78
N LEU A 691 -5.57 -9.84 -3.14
CA LEU A 691 -5.65 -10.97 -4.07
C LEU A 691 -6.60 -12.08 -3.60
N LEU A 692 -6.61 -12.39 -2.30
CA LEU A 692 -7.51 -13.38 -1.72
C LEU A 692 -8.98 -12.97 -1.88
N SER A 693 -9.31 -11.68 -1.70
CA SER A 693 -10.66 -11.17 -1.92
C SER A 693 -11.11 -11.38 -3.38
N LEU A 694 -10.23 -11.13 -4.35
CA LEU A 694 -10.49 -11.35 -5.78
C LEU A 694 -10.72 -12.83 -6.09
N ILE A 695 -9.94 -13.72 -5.49
CA ILE A 695 -10.11 -15.17 -5.64
C ILE A 695 -11.52 -15.59 -5.20
N ILE A 696 -12.02 -15.06 -4.08
CA ILE A 696 -13.37 -15.35 -3.58
C ILE A 696 -14.43 -14.88 -4.60
N ILE A 697 -14.30 -13.65 -5.09
CA ILE A 697 -15.24 -13.05 -6.05
C ILE A 697 -15.28 -13.80 -7.38
N ILE A 698 -14.10 -14.12 -7.94
CA ILE A 698 -13.98 -14.89 -9.17
C ILE A 698 -14.49 -16.31 -8.95
N SER A 699 -14.22 -16.94 -7.80
CA SER A 699 -14.74 -18.29 -7.47
C SER A 699 -16.26 -18.33 -7.51
N ILE A 700 -16.94 -17.35 -6.91
CA ILE A 700 -18.40 -17.30 -6.88
C ILE A 700 -18.94 -17.09 -8.30
N THR A 701 -18.36 -16.17 -9.05
CA THR A 701 -18.77 -15.88 -10.43
C THR A 701 -18.54 -17.08 -11.35
N LEU A 702 -17.44 -17.80 -11.16
CA LEU A 702 -17.08 -19.03 -11.88
C LEU A 702 -18.02 -20.18 -11.52
N ALA A 703 -18.39 -20.32 -10.25
CA ALA A 703 -19.37 -21.32 -9.80
C ALA A 703 -20.74 -21.06 -10.44
N ILE A 704 -21.21 -19.80 -10.46
CA ILE A 704 -22.45 -19.40 -11.13
C ILE A 704 -22.39 -19.72 -12.63
N SER A 705 -21.28 -19.37 -13.30
CA SER A 705 -21.09 -19.61 -14.73
C SER A 705 -21.08 -21.10 -15.08
N THR A 706 -20.35 -21.90 -14.30
CA THR A 706 -20.26 -23.36 -14.47
C THR A 706 -21.62 -24.03 -14.23
N TYR A 707 -22.29 -23.64 -13.15
CA TYR A 707 -23.62 -24.11 -12.79
C TYR A 707 -24.62 -23.85 -13.90
N PHE A 708 -24.56 -22.63 -14.43
CA PHE A 708 -25.45 -22.17 -15.47
C PHE A 708 -25.27 -22.99 -16.76
N ILE A 709 -24.03 -23.17 -17.23
CA ILE A 709 -23.72 -23.96 -18.43
C ILE A 709 -24.19 -25.42 -18.27
N LEU A 710 -23.98 -26.01 -17.09
CA LEU A 710 -24.44 -27.37 -16.80
C LEU A 710 -25.97 -27.48 -16.74
N SER A 711 -26.65 -26.52 -16.11
CA SER A 711 -28.11 -26.49 -16.04
C SER A 711 -28.73 -26.38 -17.43
N LEU A 712 -28.12 -25.59 -18.32
CA LEU A 712 -28.55 -25.48 -19.72
C LEU A 712 -28.41 -26.79 -20.50
N GLN A 713 -27.30 -27.51 -20.33
CA GLN A 713 -27.12 -28.81 -20.98
C GLN A 713 -28.15 -29.82 -20.51
N VAL A 714 -28.44 -29.82 -19.21
CA VAL A 714 -29.49 -30.67 -18.64
C VAL A 714 -30.82 -30.31 -19.26
N GLU A 715 -31.24 -29.03 -19.24
CA GLU A 715 -32.50 -28.56 -19.84
C GLU A 715 -32.66 -29.02 -21.31
N ASN A 716 -31.62 -28.90 -22.12
CA ASN A 716 -31.65 -29.29 -23.53
C ASN A 716 -31.70 -30.81 -23.75
N LYS A 717 -31.21 -31.62 -22.80
CA LYS A 717 -31.11 -33.08 -22.92
C LYS A 717 -32.06 -33.84 -21.98
N VAL A 718 -33.01 -33.16 -21.33
CA VAL A 718 -33.93 -33.80 -20.37
C VAL A 718 -34.70 -34.95 -21.01
N LYS A 719 -35.18 -34.78 -22.26
CA LYS A 719 -35.92 -35.84 -22.98
C LYS A 719 -35.03 -37.03 -23.30
N ASP A 720 -33.83 -36.78 -23.83
CA ASP A 720 -32.86 -37.84 -24.12
C ASP A 720 -32.49 -38.63 -22.86
N PHE A 721 -32.30 -37.93 -21.74
CA PHE A 721 -32.04 -38.57 -20.45
C PHE A 721 -33.25 -39.36 -19.96
N ALA A 722 -34.48 -38.84 -20.09
CA ALA A 722 -35.69 -39.56 -19.74
C ALA A 722 -35.89 -40.83 -20.57
N ILE A 723 -35.69 -40.76 -21.88
CA ILE A 723 -35.75 -41.92 -22.80
C ILE A 723 -34.69 -42.95 -22.40
N LYS A 724 -33.44 -42.52 -22.20
CA LYS A 724 -32.34 -43.41 -21.78
C LYS A 724 -32.61 -44.07 -20.42
N MET A 725 -33.19 -43.34 -19.46
CA MET A 725 -33.57 -43.90 -18.15
C MET A 725 -34.64 -44.99 -18.29
N ILE A 726 -35.64 -44.79 -19.16
CA ILE A 726 -36.69 -45.80 -19.42
C ILE A 726 -36.12 -47.01 -20.17
N CYS A 727 -35.17 -46.79 -21.08
CA CYS A 727 -34.45 -47.86 -21.79
C CYS A 727 -33.41 -48.61 -20.92
N GLY A 728 -33.36 -48.36 -19.60
CA GLY A 728 -32.50 -49.10 -18.67
C GLY A 728 -31.06 -48.55 -18.52
N CYS A 729 -30.78 -47.35 -19.01
CA CYS A 729 -29.46 -46.73 -18.83
C CYS A 729 -29.23 -46.40 -17.34
N ASN A 730 -28.13 -46.88 -16.77
CA ASN A 730 -27.75 -46.56 -15.40
C ASN A 730 -27.54 -45.04 -15.25
N ARG A 731 -28.04 -44.46 -14.16
CA ARG A 731 -27.87 -43.05 -13.82
C ARG A 731 -26.40 -42.62 -13.90
N ARG A 732 -25.44 -43.48 -13.53
CA ARG A 732 -23.99 -43.23 -13.66
C ARG A 732 -23.56 -42.78 -15.06
N THR A 733 -24.15 -43.34 -16.11
CA THR A 733 -23.85 -42.97 -17.50
C THR A 733 -24.40 -41.59 -17.86
N ILE A 734 -25.49 -41.16 -17.24
CA ILE A 734 -26.04 -39.81 -17.36
C ILE A 734 -25.13 -38.82 -16.65
N PHE A 735 -24.67 -39.15 -15.43
CA PHE A 735 -23.66 -38.37 -14.71
C PHE A 735 -22.39 -38.17 -15.54
N ALA A 736 -21.82 -39.24 -16.10
CA ALA A 736 -20.60 -39.15 -16.91
C ALA A 736 -20.77 -38.22 -18.13
N ASN A 737 -21.95 -38.20 -18.75
CA ASN A 737 -22.25 -37.32 -19.87
C ASN A 737 -22.36 -35.84 -19.47
N VAL A 738 -22.89 -35.55 -18.28
CA VAL A 738 -22.97 -34.18 -17.73
C VAL A 738 -21.57 -33.69 -17.31
N SER A 739 -20.76 -34.56 -16.70
CA SER A 739 -19.41 -34.24 -16.23
C SER A 739 -18.40 -34.00 -17.36
N ARG A 740 -18.65 -34.48 -18.58
CA ARG A 740 -17.73 -34.35 -19.72
C ARG A 740 -17.35 -32.90 -20.02
N GLN A 741 -18.27 -31.96 -19.83
CA GLN A 741 -18.10 -30.58 -20.28
C GLN A 741 -17.18 -29.75 -19.37
N PRO A 742 -17.35 -29.75 -18.03
CA PRO A 742 -16.37 -29.14 -17.13
C PRO A 742 -14.96 -29.72 -17.28
N ILE A 743 -14.84 -31.01 -17.62
CA ILE A 743 -13.55 -31.68 -17.90
C ILE A 743 -12.92 -31.16 -19.20
N LEU A 744 -13.71 -30.90 -20.25
CA LEU A 744 -13.18 -30.28 -21.47
C LEU A 744 -12.72 -28.84 -21.21
N VAL A 745 -13.49 -28.07 -20.44
CA VAL A 745 -13.09 -26.72 -20.02
C VAL A 745 -11.78 -26.76 -19.25
N PHE A 746 -11.64 -27.71 -18.31
CA PHE A 746 -10.38 -27.97 -17.62
C PHE A 746 -9.25 -28.24 -18.62
N ALA A 747 -9.43 -29.19 -19.54
CA ALA A 747 -8.42 -29.57 -20.52
C ALA A 747 -7.98 -28.40 -21.41
N PHE A 748 -8.92 -27.59 -21.90
CA PHE A 748 -8.60 -26.41 -22.70
C PHE A 748 -7.94 -25.30 -21.87
N SER A 749 -8.35 -25.13 -20.61
CA SER A 749 -7.74 -24.13 -19.72
C SER A 749 -6.28 -24.43 -19.38
N LEU A 750 -5.81 -25.68 -19.55
CA LEU A 750 -4.39 -26.03 -19.42
C LEU A 750 -3.47 -25.24 -20.36
N ILE A 751 -4.00 -24.60 -21.41
CA ILE A 751 -3.26 -23.63 -22.23
C ILE A 751 -2.64 -22.51 -21.38
N THR A 752 -3.23 -22.19 -20.23
CA THR A 752 -2.70 -21.21 -19.27
C THR A 752 -1.32 -21.62 -18.75
N ILE A 753 -1.03 -22.92 -18.61
CA ILE A 753 0.29 -23.43 -18.21
C ILE A 753 1.32 -23.14 -19.31
N LEU A 754 0.96 -23.37 -20.58
CA LEU A 754 1.84 -23.09 -21.71
C LEU A 754 2.11 -21.58 -21.82
N LEU A 755 1.07 -20.75 -21.68
CA LEU A 755 1.17 -19.29 -21.66
C LEU A 755 2.08 -18.82 -20.50
N PHE A 756 1.95 -19.42 -19.32
CA PHE A 756 2.81 -19.14 -18.17
C PHE A 756 4.30 -19.38 -18.48
N PHE A 757 4.66 -20.52 -19.08
CA PHE A 757 6.06 -20.79 -19.46
C PHE A 757 6.55 -19.96 -20.64
N ALA A 758 5.66 -19.54 -21.54
CA ALA A 758 6.03 -18.66 -22.65
C ALA A 758 6.33 -17.25 -22.15
N LEU A 759 5.50 -16.73 -21.24
CA LEU A 759 5.64 -15.40 -20.66
C LEU A 759 6.81 -15.30 -19.68
N SER A 760 7.12 -16.37 -18.94
CA SER A 760 8.28 -16.39 -18.03
C SER A 760 9.64 -16.29 -18.72
N LYS A 761 9.70 -16.52 -20.05
CA LYS A 761 10.93 -16.40 -20.85
C LYS A 761 11.16 -15.00 -21.43
N ILE A 762 10.21 -14.08 -21.29
CA ILE A 762 10.35 -12.69 -21.77
C ILE A 762 10.93 -11.86 -20.61
N SER A 763 12.13 -11.30 -20.79
CA SER A 763 12.98 -10.74 -19.72
C SER A 763 12.31 -9.66 -18.87
N ASP A 764 11.41 -8.87 -19.43
CA ASP A 764 10.72 -7.78 -18.71
C ASP A 764 9.43 -8.25 -18.02
N ALA A 765 8.87 -9.38 -18.45
CA ALA A 765 7.77 -10.05 -17.74
C ALA A 765 8.31 -10.88 -16.55
N ALA A 766 9.60 -11.22 -16.54
CA ALA A 766 10.23 -12.04 -15.52
C ALA A 766 10.03 -11.49 -14.10
N ILE A 767 9.97 -10.18 -13.90
CA ILE A 767 9.72 -9.58 -12.57
C ILE A 767 8.32 -9.95 -12.06
N VAL A 768 7.29 -9.98 -12.91
CA VAL A 768 5.92 -10.41 -12.53
C VAL A 768 5.85 -11.94 -12.37
N PHE A 769 6.62 -12.69 -13.16
CA PHE A 769 6.63 -14.16 -13.15
C PHE A 769 7.55 -14.77 -12.09
N GLU A 770 8.50 -14.02 -11.52
CA GLU A 770 9.29 -14.42 -10.35
C GLU A 770 8.38 -14.62 -9.12
N TYR A 771 7.22 -13.96 -9.10
CA TYR A 771 6.15 -14.13 -8.10
C TYR A 771 5.10 -15.19 -8.47
N THR A 772 5.24 -15.94 -9.55
CA THR A 772 4.22 -16.91 -9.95
C THR A 772 4.77 -18.34 -9.88
N SER A 773 4.26 -19.14 -8.94
CA SER A 773 4.74 -20.50 -8.70
C SER A 773 3.94 -21.53 -9.50
N PHE A 774 4.63 -22.50 -10.12
CA PHE A 774 3.98 -23.65 -10.77
C PHE A 774 3.04 -24.40 -9.82
N SER A 775 3.41 -24.52 -8.54
CA SER A 775 2.53 -25.10 -7.50
C SER A 775 1.22 -24.32 -7.35
N GLY A 776 1.25 -23.00 -7.54
CA GLY A 776 0.07 -22.14 -7.49
C GLY A 776 -0.92 -22.42 -8.62
N LEU A 777 -0.42 -22.70 -9.84
CA LEU A 777 -1.27 -23.14 -10.95
C LEU A 777 -1.99 -24.45 -10.61
N LEU A 778 -1.26 -25.43 -10.07
CA LEU A 778 -1.84 -26.72 -9.65
C LEU A 778 -2.92 -26.55 -8.58
N ILE A 779 -2.65 -25.70 -7.57
CA ILE A 779 -3.63 -25.36 -6.54
C ILE A 779 -4.89 -24.74 -7.17
N GLY A 780 -4.74 -23.80 -8.10
CA GLY A 780 -5.87 -23.17 -8.79
C GLY A 780 -6.73 -24.19 -9.55
N TYR A 781 -6.10 -25.13 -10.25
CA TYR A 781 -6.79 -26.22 -10.93
C TYR A 781 -7.53 -27.16 -9.98
N ILE A 782 -6.93 -27.50 -8.84
CA ILE A 782 -7.59 -28.31 -7.80
C ILE A 782 -8.84 -27.58 -7.28
N PHE A 783 -8.74 -26.28 -6.98
CA PHE A 783 -9.90 -25.49 -6.56
C PHE A 783 -11.01 -25.45 -7.62
N TYR A 784 -10.66 -25.27 -8.91
CA TYR A 784 -11.65 -25.32 -9.98
C TYR A 784 -12.32 -26.69 -10.09
N LEU A 785 -11.57 -27.79 -9.93
CA LEU A 785 -12.15 -29.14 -9.93
C LEU A 785 -13.11 -29.34 -8.75
N ILE A 786 -12.78 -28.83 -7.56
CA ILE A 786 -13.67 -28.86 -6.40
C ILE A 786 -14.96 -28.09 -6.70
N ILE A 787 -14.87 -26.86 -7.22
CA ILE A 787 -16.04 -26.05 -7.62
C ILE A 787 -16.88 -26.80 -8.66
N SER A 788 -16.23 -27.40 -9.66
CA SER A 788 -16.89 -28.16 -10.71
C SER A 788 -17.61 -29.39 -10.17
N ILE A 789 -16.98 -30.15 -9.27
CA ILE A 789 -17.57 -31.36 -8.65
C ILE A 789 -18.81 -30.98 -7.82
N ILE A 790 -18.71 -29.95 -6.98
CA ILE A 790 -19.83 -29.45 -6.18
C ILE A 790 -20.98 -29.03 -7.10
N THR A 791 -20.65 -28.29 -8.16
CA THR A 791 -21.63 -27.82 -9.13
C THR A 791 -22.32 -28.96 -9.87
N ILE A 792 -21.56 -29.96 -10.34
CA ILE A 792 -22.08 -31.18 -10.96
C ILE A 792 -23.00 -31.91 -9.99
N ALA A 793 -22.60 -32.08 -8.73
CA ALA A 793 -23.44 -32.73 -7.71
C ALA A 793 -24.79 -32.03 -7.53
N ILE A 794 -24.80 -30.69 -7.45
CA ILE A 794 -26.03 -29.89 -7.34
C ILE A 794 -26.93 -30.07 -8.58
N VAL A 795 -26.37 -29.96 -9.78
CA VAL A 795 -27.13 -30.06 -11.03
C VAL A 795 -27.64 -31.47 -11.27
N SER A 796 -26.81 -32.48 -11.04
CA SER A 796 -27.20 -33.87 -11.24
C SER A 796 -28.22 -34.37 -10.22
N ASN A 797 -28.24 -33.83 -9.00
CA ASN A 797 -29.32 -34.12 -8.05
C ASN A 797 -30.70 -33.72 -8.60
N ARG A 798 -30.77 -32.59 -9.34
CA ARG A 798 -32.02 -32.22 -10.04
C ARG A 798 -32.41 -33.24 -11.08
N VAL A 799 -31.46 -33.75 -11.87
CA VAL A 799 -31.71 -34.79 -12.89
C VAL A 799 -32.24 -36.08 -12.26
N ASN A 800 -31.68 -36.49 -11.13
CA ASN A 800 -32.11 -37.68 -10.40
C ASN A 800 -33.57 -37.63 -9.92
N ASN A 801 -34.09 -36.42 -9.68
CA ASN A 801 -35.46 -36.18 -9.21
C ASN A 801 -36.44 -35.97 -10.37
N ILE A 802 -36.00 -36.01 -11.63
CA ILE A 802 -36.88 -35.94 -12.79
C ILE A 802 -37.64 -37.26 -12.90
N ASN A 803 -38.97 -37.21 -12.84
CA ASN A 803 -39.81 -38.36 -13.16
C ASN A 803 -39.83 -38.56 -14.70
N PRO A 804 -39.21 -39.63 -15.24
CA PRO A 804 -39.09 -39.82 -16.69
C PRO A 804 -40.45 -39.87 -17.40
N ILE A 805 -41.47 -40.41 -16.72
CA ILE A 805 -42.83 -40.56 -17.24
C ILE A 805 -43.50 -39.19 -17.42
N SER A 806 -43.25 -38.26 -16.49
CA SER A 806 -43.82 -36.90 -16.55
C SER A 806 -43.25 -36.07 -17.71
N VAL A 807 -41.96 -36.26 -18.03
CA VAL A 807 -41.26 -35.54 -19.10
C VAL A 807 -41.74 -35.99 -20.48
N ILE A 808 -42.03 -37.28 -20.64
CA ILE A 808 -42.49 -37.83 -21.91
C ILE A 808 -43.97 -37.58 -22.13
N LYS A 809 -44.79 -37.57 -21.06
CA LYS A 809 -46.22 -37.21 -21.13
C LYS A 809 -46.49 -35.72 -21.36
N TYR A 810 -45.53 -34.82 -21.09
CA TYR A 810 -45.64 -33.39 -21.38
C TYR A 810 -45.40 -33.12 -22.89
N LYS A 811 -46.30 -33.64 -23.72
CA LYS A 811 -46.79 -33.07 -24.98
C LYS A 811 -47.93 -33.92 -25.51
#